data_AF-A0A822BQK9-F1
#
_entry.id   AF-A0A822BQK9-F1
#
_cell.length_a   1.000
_cell.length_b   1.000
_cell.length_c   1.000
_cell.angle_alpha   90.00
_cell.angle_beta   90.00
_cell.angle_gamma   90.00
#
_symmetry.space_group_name_H-M   'P 1'
#
loop_
_entity.id
_entity.type
_entity.pdbx_description
1 polymer ?
#
loop_
_entity_poly.entity_id
_entity_poly.type
_entity_poly.pdbx_seq_one_letter_code
_entity_poly.pdbx_strand_id
1 'polypeptide(L)'
;MLSNIAKQTTRLILNEYIEIPFIFDLRFPCSIKEFEIIYNIHNNLSYGDVEMTIEDQAYTKLKENSFYKNYFEDSIINNEYLFEQYYRDQLTILLVKCKIHLDIEFVFSLVCNRNSMKTSTDRIKYYLVYHDELKQLLKILNYGFEVLKDDINKTLIDTENVLNPNCFPLKTNDYYKLITVDNVIYQIPPNTVIDNAESLSEKFLFECDGEPFVENCLMNLIELIITPKYIQGINNIQNILVIYARMSLEISNLRRYTVNNLEKLKPIINLLTSILALYNEPPKVFQMIMTDYITANRLNTCTNIDACITHLKTLKNFKIGLDKNTINKILSKLEIELLKNWLYDNDDNYVDLLQILDNSNNDLWKYSAKIFAYFEGVLGFEIIRTNHGQVTVDGPYVQLEQYLARVNMSQRTTKIEHLLSNRIHSYLKQTIRKENIESSINNEYTYFEDNLIQLQSLLNQQQRSQVKIICLLSWLKYYTEMYSFALIMTQSQHNVMRQIDRLLLNNESKVCSSVKIFIIKQMIYFHNMSLEELKQTLSNRNIAWIKPILLQQSNIHEKEPNNFILPTPLFECKNEYIHVDQLFKQFKEVNQLENLIKNCQTDKSLAYSFYLWFVRYYTRFHRIKNISIDISFVQMIENQLQQQLISTFELIGYQFILQLCKNFDNQSYFQLKADMTDNDIHIRLVALNIFALYLASKCAINSTYINSLLFDGNRKMPKDYAQHLMTRCLVGLQPNNNHIVTQMQRVKNEVQQRLNSREILEQGKFIYQCSKNCYFMYYFENCGKPNAHLFH
;
A
#
# COMPACT_ATOMS: atom_id res chain seq x y z
N MET A 1 18.08 74.40 -62.21
CA MET A 1 18.73 73.18 -62.73
C MET A 1 19.33 72.30 -61.62
N LEU A 2 20.05 72.84 -60.62
CA LEU A 2 20.47 72.10 -59.41
C LEU A 2 19.30 71.62 -58.51
N SER A 3 18.12 72.28 -58.56
CA SER A 3 16.91 71.87 -57.84
C SER A 3 16.20 70.62 -58.43
N ASN A 4 16.35 70.36 -59.74
CA ASN A 4 15.77 69.16 -60.37
C ASN A 4 16.70 67.94 -60.21
N ILE A 5 18.01 68.16 -60.10
CA ILE A 5 18.96 67.09 -59.77
C ILE A 5 18.72 66.66 -58.32
N ALA A 6 18.61 67.58 -57.35
CA ALA A 6 18.32 67.22 -55.96
C ALA A 6 16.99 66.47 -55.78
N LYS A 7 15.92 66.85 -56.50
CA LYS A 7 14.63 66.13 -56.46
C LYS A 7 14.66 64.75 -57.14
N GLN A 8 15.54 64.53 -58.13
CA GLN A 8 15.70 63.21 -58.75
C GLN A 8 16.61 62.29 -57.92
N THR A 9 17.63 62.81 -57.23
CA THR A 9 18.47 61.99 -56.34
C THR A 9 17.71 61.51 -55.09
N THR A 10 16.85 62.35 -54.50
CA THR A 10 16.04 61.92 -53.34
C THR A 10 14.95 60.89 -53.72
N ARG A 11 14.45 60.91 -54.96
CA ARG A 11 13.49 59.90 -55.45
C ARG A 11 14.12 58.57 -55.87
N LEU A 12 15.41 58.56 -56.24
CA LEU A 12 16.13 57.32 -56.54
C LEU A 12 16.60 56.59 -55.27
N ILE A 13 16.91 57.30 -54.18
CA ILE A 13 17.35 56.69 -52.91
C ILE A 13 16.17 56.12 -52.10
N LEU A 14 14.93 56.58 -52.33
CA LEU A 14 13.73 56.11 -51.62
C LEU A 14 12.96 54.98 -52.33
N ASN A 15 13.35 54.57 -53.54
CA ASN A 15 12.63 53.55 -54.32
C ASN A 15 13.38 52.19 -54.46
N GLU A 16 14.47 51.98 -53.70
CA GLU A 16 15.09 50.65 -53.55
C GLU A 16 14.71 49.93 -52.26
N TYR A 17 13.68 50.40 -51.55
CA TYR A 17 12.96 49.53 -50.63
C TYR A 17 11.76 48.99 -51.38
N ILE A 18 11.93 47.77 -51.90
CA ILE A 18 10.79 46.88 -52.03
C ILE A 18 10.27 46.75 -50.58
N GLU A 19 9.12 47.35 -50.27
CA GLU A 19 8.31 46.88 -49.15
C GLU A 19 7.93 45.45 -49.51
N ILE A 20 8.82 44.53 -49.15
CA ILE A 20 8.48 43.12 -49.10
C ILE A 20 7.44 43.07 -48.00
N PRO A 21 6.16 42.78 -48.31
CA PRO A 21 5.20 42.53 -47.24
C PRO A 21 5.83 41.46 -46.37
N PHE A 22 5.91 41.68 -45.05
CA PHE A 22 6.38 40.69 -44.10
C PHE A 22 5.46 39.47 -44.19
N ILE A 23 5.76 38.59 -45.14
CA ILE A 23 5.23 37.24 -45.20
C ILE A 23 5.98 36.52 -44.08
N PHE A 24 5.38 36.55 -42.89
CA PHE A 24 5.72 35.63 -41.81
C PHE A 24 5.79 34.22 -42.43
N ASP A 25 6.98 33.61 -42.43
CA ASP A 25 7.35 32.22 -42.80
C ASP A 25 8.41 32.01 -43.90
N LEU A 26 8.97 33.05 -44.53
CA LEU A 26 10.23 32.88 -45.28
C LEU A 26 11.43 32.83 -44.33
N ARG A 27 11.64 31.67 -43.71
CA ARG A 27 12.82 31.32 -42.91
C ARG A 27 14.07 31.57 -43.74
N PHE A 28 14.94 32.46 -43.29
CA PHE A 28 16.16 32.82 -44.01
C PHE A 28 17.03 31.57 -44.26
N PRO A 29 17.50 31.31 -45.50
CA PRO A 29 18.45 30.24 -45.79
C PRO A 29 19.74 30.34 -44.94
N CYS A 30 20.12 31.56 -44.55
CA CYS A 30 21.27 31.84 -43.70
C CYS A 30 21.05 31.33 -42.28
N SER A 31 19.91 31.64 -41.66
CA SER A 31 19.57 31.20 -40.30
C SER A 31 19.46 29.68 -40.20
N ILE A 32 18.95 29.00 -41.24
CA ILE A 32 18.90 27.53 -41.32
C ILE A 32 20.31 26.91 -41.40
N LYS A 33 21.19 27.47 -42.25
CA LYS A 33 22.59 27.00 -42.36
C LYS A 33 23.33 27.19 -41.04
N GLU A 34 23.13 28.32 -40.39
CA GLU A 34 23.73 28.56 -39.08
C GLU A 34 23.20 27.59 -38.03
N PHE A 35 21.90 27.32 -38.03
CA PHE A 35 21.31 26.33 -37.14
C PHE A 35 21.92 24.93 -37.35
N GLU A 36 22.21 24.53 -38.59
CA GLU A 36 22.89 23.27 -38.89
C GLU A 36 24.32 23.24 -38.36
N ILE A 37 25.05 24.36 -38.44
CA ILE A 37 26.38 24.52 -37.84
C ILE A 37 26.30 24.35 -36.32
N ILE A 38 25.37 25.05 -35.66
CA ILE A 38 25.12 24.94 -34.21
C ILE A 38 24.79 23.50 -33.82
N TYR A 39 23.89 22.86 -34.56
CA TYR A 39 23.48 21.47 -34.31
C TYR A 39 24.64 20.48 -34.48
N ASN A 40 25.50 20.70 -35.47
CA ASN A 40 26.70 19.89 -35.69
C ASN A 40 27.76 20.09 -34.61
N ILE A 41 27.91 21.33 -34.10
CA ILE A 41 28.81 21.61 -32.98
C ILE A 41 28.34 20.82 -31.76
N HIS A 42 27.05 20.94 -31.41
CA HIS A 42 26.43 20.20 -30.30
C HIS A 42 26.68 18.69 -30.36
N ASN A 43 26.40 18.06 -31.50
CA ASN A 43 26.57 16.60 -31.67
C ASN A 43 28.03 16.13 -31.62
N ASN A 44 29.00 17.04 -31.83
CA ASN A 44 30.43 16.74 -31.89
C ASN A 44 31.21 17.35 -30.71
N LEU A 45 30.53 17.74 -29.62
CA LEU A 45 31.18 18.15 -28.38
C LEU A 45 31.78 16.91 -27.69
N SER A 46 33.07 16.69 -27.89
CA SER A 46 33.88 15.73 -27.13
C SER A 46 34.68 16.44 -26.03
N TYR A 47 34.81 15.83 -24.85
CA TYR A 47 35.68 16.29 -23.75
C TYR A 47 37.16 16.20 -24.19
N GLY A 48 37.64 17.22 -24.92
CA GLY A 48 38.88 17.13 -25.71
C GLY A 48 40.08 17.85 -25.14
N ASP A 49 39.93 19.04 -24.53
CA ASP A 49 41.07 19.87 -24.12
C ASP A 49 40.91 20.38 -22.68
N VAL A 50 41.96 20.22 -21.87
CA VAL A 50 42.01 20.55 -20.43
C VAL A 50 42.14 22.06 -20.18
N GLU A 51 42.53 22.85 -21.19
CA GLU A 51 42.85 24.27 -21.05
C GLU A 51 41.68 25.25 -21.30
N MET A 52 40.56 24.80 -21.89
CA MET A 52 39.39 25.64 -22.18
C MET A 52 38.11 25.00 -21.66
N THR A 53 37.16 25.82 -21.20
CA THR A 53 35.83 25.34 -20.86
C THR A 53 35.10 24.83 -22.11
N ILE A 54 34.19 23.87 -21.94
CA ILE A 54 33.37 23.32 -23.05
C ILE A 54 32.58 24.42 -23.75
N GLU A 55 32.13 25.42 -22.99
CA GLU A 55 31.41 26.60 -23.48
C GLU A 55 32.27 27.46 -24.41
N ASP A 56 33.52 27.71 -24.03
CA ASP A 56 34.48 28.46 -24.85
C ASP A 56 34.90 27.69 -26.11
N GLN A 57 35.05 26.35 -26.01
CA GLN A 57 35.34 25.49 -27.16
C GLN A 57 34.18 25.50 -28.17
N ALA A 58 32.95 25.38 -27.68
CA ALA A 58 31.75 25.42 -28.53
C ALA A 58 31.60 26.77 -29.23
N TYR A 59 31.82 27.87 -28.51
CA TYR A 59 31.77 29.23 -29.05
C TYR A 59 32.83 29.47 -30.12
N THR A 60 34.07 29.02 -29.88
CA THR A 60 35.17 29.15 -30.84
C THR A 60 34.86 28.39 -32.13
N LYS A 61 34.36 27.15 -32.02
CA LYS A 61 33.90 26.37 -33.18
C LYS A 61 32.76 27.04 -33.93
N LEU A 62 31.83 27.71 -33.25
CA LEU A 62 30.75 28.46 -33.91
C LEU A 62 31.33 29.65 -34.67
N LYS A 63 32.22 30.42 -34.05
CA LYS A 63 32.88 31.57 -34.68
C LYS A 63 33.65 31.19 -35.95
N GLU A 64 34.38 30.09 -35.92
CA GLU A 64 35.16 29.60 -37.07
C GLU A 64 34.28 29.09 -38.22
N ASN A 65 33.17 28.43 -37.89
CA ASN A 65 32.31 27.76 -38.87
C ASN A 65 31.08 28.58 -39.26
N SER A 66 30.85 29.73 -38.63
CA SER A 66 29.67 30.58 -38.85
C SER A 66 29.52 30.92 -40.33
N PHE A 67 28.29 30.84 -40.83
CA PHE A 67 27.89 31.33 -42.13
C PHE A 67 28.23 32.81 -42.31
N TYR A 68 28.16 33.59 -41.22
CA TYR A 68 28.45 35.03 -41.20
C TYR A 68 29.95 35.34 -41.13
N LYS A 69 30.81 34.33 -40.91
CA LYS A 69 32.28 34.43 -40.89
C LYS A 69 32.75 35.60 -40.01
N ASN A 70 33.59 36.48 -40.56
CA ASN A 70 34.16 37.62 -39.85
C ASN A 70 33.12 38.60 -39.30
N TYR A 71 31.90 38.64 -39.87
CA TYR A 71 30.82 39.52 -39.39
C TYR A 71 30.08 38.97 -38.17
N PHE A 72 30.29 37.70 -37.81
CA PHE A 72 29.62 37.07 -36.67
C PHE A 72 29.94 37.80 -35.36
N GLU A 73 31.22 37.99 -35.04
CA GLU A 73 31.62 38.68 -33.82
C GLU A 73 31.32 40.19 -33.90
N ASP A 74 31.83 40.83 -34.95
CA ASP A 74 31.90 42.29 -35.04
C ASP A 74 30.54 42.94 -35.29
N SER A 75 29.63 42.24 -35.98
CA SER A 75 28.33 42.79 -36.39
C SER A 75 27.13 42.12 -35.73
N ILE A 76 27.21 40.82 -35.37
CA ILE A 76 26.07 40.10 -34.77
C ILE A 76 26.21 40.08 -33.24
N ILE A 77 27.28 39.52 -32.68
CA ILE A 77 27.43 39.37 -31.23
C ILE A 77 27.57 40.73 -30.51
N ASN A 78 28.38 41.64 -31.06
CA ASN A 78 28.65 42.95 -30.45
C ASN A 78 27.52 43.98 -30.62
N ASN A 79 26.52 43.70 -31.46
CA ASN A 79 25.36 44.56 -31.65
C ASN A 79 24.13 43.88 -31.06
N GLU A 80 23.68 44.37 -29.90
CA GLU A 80 22.57 43.78 -29.14
C GLU A 80 21.30 43.60 -30.01
N TYR A 81 20.93 44.60 -30.80
CA TYR A 81 19.76 44.52 -31.68
C TYR A 81 19.87 43.41 -32.72
N LEU A 82 21.04 43.28 -33.36
CA LEU A 82 21.26 42.23 -34.37
C LEU A 82 21.41 40.85 -33.74
N PHE A 83 22.01 40.77 -32.54
CA PHE A 83 22.09 39.55 -31.76
C PHE A 83 20.70 39.04 -31.39
N GLU A 84 19.82 39.91 -30.90
CA GLU A 84 18.45 39.55 -30.52
C GLU A 84 17.67 38.97 -31.70
N GLN A 85 17.76 39.59 -32.88
CA GLN A 85 17.15 39.07 -34.11
C GLN A 85 17.73 37.71 -34.51
N TYR A 86 19.06 37.60 -34.52
CA TYR A 86 19.76 36.35 -34.81
C TYR A 86 19.33 35.23 -33.86
N TYR A 87 19.29 35.51 -32.56
CA TYR A 87 18.96 34.52 -31.54
C TYR A 87 17.49 34.10 -31.61
N ARG A 88 16.58 35.05 -31.88
CA ARG A 88 15.15 34.81 -32.11
C ARG A 88 14.92 33.89 -33.32
N ASP A 89 15.68 34.07 -34.40
CA ASP A 89 15.66 33.18 -35.56
C ASP A 89 16.10 31.75 -35.20
N GLN A 90 17.20 31.60 -34.45
CA GLN A 90 17.70 30.28 -34.03
C GLN A 90 16.70 29.55 -33.12
N LEU A 91 16.08 30.25 -32.18
CA LEU A 91 15.02 29.71 -31.32
C LEU A 91 13.77 29.32 -32.13
N THR A 92 13.37 30.12 -33.12
CA THR A 92 12.23 29.82 -34.00
C THR A 92 12.47 28.51 -34.77
N ILE A 93 13.67 28.34 -35.33
CA ILE A 93 14.04 27.11 -36.05
C ILE A 93 14.03 25.91 -35.10
N LEU A 94 14.52 26.07 -33.87
CA LEU A 94 14.49 25.03 -32.84
C LEU A 94 13.05 24.58 -32.54
N LEU A 95 12.14 25.53 -32.31
CA LEU A 95 10.72 25.24 -32.02
C LEU A 95 10.07 24.45 -33.16
N VAL A 96 10.28 24.90 -34.40
CA VAL A 96 9.75 24.23 -35.59
C VAL A 96 10.31 22.81 -35.74
N LYS A 97 11.63 22.65 -35.69
CA LYS A 97 12.27 21.32 -35.84
C LYS A 97 11.84 20.36 -34.75
N CYS A 98 11.58 20.87 -33.54
CA CYS A 98 11.14 20.06 -32.40
C CYS A 98 9.61 19.90 -32.31
N LYS A 99 8.82 20.51 -33.20
CA LYS A 99 7.35 20.54 -33.17
C LYS A 99 6.79 21.08 -31.85
N ILE A 100 7.36 22.17 -31.37
CA ILE A 100 6.95 22.87 -30.15
C ILE A 100 6.10 24.08 -30.54
N HIS A 101 4.91 24.22 -29.95
CA HIS A 101 3.90 25.21 -30.31
C HIS A 101 3.83 26.38 -29.31
N LEU A 102 4.99 26.84 -28.85
CA LEU A 102 5.11 28.02 -27.99
C LEU A 102 5.23 29.30 -28.82
N ASP A 103 4.75 30.41 -28.26
CA ASP A 103 4.98 31.73 -28.84
C ASP A 103 6.46 32.09 -28.73
N ILE A 104 7.04 32.59 -29.82
CA ILE A 104 8.44 32.97 -29.87
C ILE A 104 8.74 34.14 -28.93
N GLU A 105 7.80 35.05 -28.73
CA GLU A 105 8.00 36.19 -27.81
C GLU A 105 8.14 35.71 -26.36
N PHE A 106 7.34 34.73 -25.96
CA PHE A 106 7.46 34.08 -24.65
C PHE A 106 8.78 33.31 -24.51
N VAL A 107 9.19 32.55 -25.53
CA VAL A 107 10.45 31.79 -25.49
C VAL A 107 11.65 32.73 -25.45
N PHE A 108 11.58 33.83 -26.18
CA PHE A 108 12.60 34.86 -26.18
C PHE A 108 12.63 35.62 -24.84
N SER A 109 11.48 35.93 -24.24
CA SER A 109 11.42 36.57 -22.92
C SER A 109 12.04 35.70 -21.83
N LEU A 110 11.74 34.40 -21.86
CA LEU A 110 12.21 33.37 -20.92
C LEU A 110 13.73 33.21 -20.95
N VAL A 111 14.36 33.33 -22.12
CA VAL A 111 15.80 33.07 -22.30
C VAL A 111 16.62 34.38 -22.33
N CYS A 112 16.03 35.52 -22.73
CA CYS A 112 16.76 36.77 -23.01
C CYS A 112 16.34 38.00 -22.19
N ASN A 113 15.04 38.35 -22.10
CA ASN A 113 14.63 39.71 -21.71
C ASN A 113 14.77 40.06 -20.22
N ARG A 114 14.83 39.09 -19.30
CA ARG A 114 14.95 39.37 -17.85
C ARG A 114 16.28 38.95 -17.24
N ASN A 115 17.23 38.62 -18.11
CA ASN A 115 18.55 38.12 -17.78
C ASN A 115 19.58 39.26 -17.86
N SER A 116 19.43 40.28 -17.00
CA SER A 116 20.27 41.49 -17.00
C SER A 116 21.75 41.25 -16.66
N MET A 117 22.12 40.00 -16.32
CA MET A 117 23.45 39.63 -15.83
C MET A 117 24.32 38.87 -16.84
N LYS A 118 23.81 38.57 -18.06
CA LYS A 118 24.54 37.77 -19.07
C LYS A 118 24.72 38.52 -20.39
N THR A 119 25.95 38.56 -20.89
CA THR A 119 26.29 39.17 -22.19
C THR A 119 25.73 38.34 -23.36
N SER A 120 25.67 38.91 -24.57
CA SER A 120 25.31 38.18 -25.80
C SER A 120 26.13 36.90 -25.98
N THR A 121 27.43 36.97 -25.66
CA THR A 121 28.37 35.85 -25.69
C THR A 121 28.01 34.74 -24.71
N ASP A 122 27.59 35.09 -23.49
CA ASP A 122 27.17 34.11 -22.48
C ASP A 122 25.86 33.42 -22.89
N ARG A 123 24.93 34.17 -23.49
CA ARG A 123 23.64 33.64 -23.98
C ARG A 123 23.83 32.63 -25.11
N ILE A 124 24.74 32.89 -26.05
CA ILE A 124 25.02 31.95 -27.15
C ILE A 124 25.82 30.74 -26.68
N LYS A 125 26.80 30.91 -25.77
CA LYS A 125 27.50 29.80 -25.12
C LYS A 125 26.54 28.86 -24.40
N TYR A 126 25.60 29.43 -23.65
CA TYR A 126 24.57 28.66 -22.98
C TYR A 126 23.69 27.89 -23.97
N TYR A 127 23.26 28.53 -25.05
CA TYR A 127 22.48 27.89 -26.12
C TYR A 127 23.21 26.72 -26.78
N LEU A 128 24.53 26.82 -26.97
CA LEU A 128 25.35 25.80 -27.60
C LEU A 128 25.54 24.56 -26.72
N VAL A 129 25.79 24.73 -25.42
CA VAL A 129 26.14 23.62 -24.52
C VAL A 129 24.90 22.97 -23.90
N TYR A 130 23.87 23.75 -23.58
CA TYR A 130 22.66 23.27 -22.90
C TYR A 130 21.47 23.13 -23.84
N HIS A 131 21.74 22.96 -25.13
CA HIS A 131 20.74 22.85 -26.19
C HIS A 131 19.68 21.76 -25.91
N ASP A 132 20.08 20.60 -25.40
CA ASP A 132 19.14 19.51 -25.08
C ASP A 132 18.30 19.78 -23.83
N GLU A 133 18.87 20.42 -22.81
CA GLU A 133 18.12 20.81 -21.59
C GLU A 133 17.12 21.93 -21.91
N LEU A 134 17.50 22.91 -22.74
CA LEU A 134 16.59 23.93 -23.27
C LEU A 134 15.44 23.29 -24.06
N LYS A 135 15.73 22.32 -24.93
CA LYS A 135 14.70 21.59 -25.67
C LYS A 135 13.74 20.83 -24.74
N GLN A 136 14.25 20.22 -23.68
CA GLN A 136 13.40 19.56 -22.67
C GLN A 136 12.52 20.59 -21.94
N LEU A 137 13.09 21.72 -21.55
CA LEU A 137 12.39 22.82 -20.90
C LEU A 137 11.23 23.35 -21.75
N LEU A 138 11.49 23.63 -23.03
CA LEU A 138 10.47 24.11 -23.96
C LEU A 138 9.36 23.07 -24.19
N LYS A 139 9.69 21.77 -24.16
CA LYS A 139 8.67 20.71 -24.21
C LYS A 139 7.80 20.67 -22.96
N ILE A 140 8.39 20.82 -21.76
CA ILE A 140 7.66 20.87 -20.49
C ILE A 140 6.64 22.01 -20.51
N LEU A 141 7.10 23.21 -20.90
CA LEU A 141 6.23 24.38 -21.02
C LEU A 141 5.14 24.16 -22.06
N ASN A 142 5.49 23.58 -23.22
CA ASN A 142 4.51 23.25 -24.26
C ASN A 142 3.42 22.29 -23.75
N TYR A 143 3.78 21.24 -23.01
CA TYR A 143 2.78 20.35 -22.40
C TYR A 143 1.86 21.10 -21.44
N GLY A 144 2.39 21.99 -20.61
CA GLY A 144 1.60 22.81 -19.70
C GLY A 144 0.67 23.78 -20.42
N PHE A 145 1.12 24.42 -21.51
CA PHE A 145 0.30 25.36 -22.27
C PHE A 145 -0.72 24.70 -23.20
N GLU A 146 -0.43 23.51 -23.74
CA GLU A 146 -1.42 22.68 -24.46
C GLU A 146 -2.65 22.39 -23.59
N VAL A 147 -2.42 22.29 -22.29
CA VAL A 147 -3.46 22.05 -21.29
C VAL A 147 -4.27 23.30 -20.99
N LEU A 148 -3.61 24.44 -20.82
CA LEU A 148 -4.24 25.68 -20.32
C LEU A 148 -5.16 26.37 -21.35
N LYS A 149 -5.00 26.13 -22.66
CA LYS A 149 -5.85 26.58 -23.78
C LYS A 149 -6.16 28.09 -23.92
N ASP A 150 -5.86 28.93 -22.91
CA ASP A 150 -6.11 30.37 -22.88
C ASP A 150 -4.80 31.17 -22.93
N ASP A 151 -4.72 32.16 -23.84
CA ASP A 151 -3.56 33.07 -23.98
C ASP A 151 -3.35 33.98 -22.75
N ILE A 152 -4.39 34.20 -21.93
CA ILE A 152 -4.33 35.01 -20.69
C ILE A 152 -3.36 34.39 -19.66
N ASN A 153 -3.20 33.07 -19.66
CA ASN A 153 -2.31 32.38 -18.71
C ASN A 153 -0.83 32.48 -19.12
N LYS A 154 -0.53 32.71 -20.41
CA LYS A 154 0.84 33.00 -20.87
C LYS A 154 1.29 34.37 -20.37
N THR A 155 0.42 35.37 -20.49
CA THR A 155 0.66 36.71 -19.96
C THR A 155 0.81 36.73 -18.44
N LEU A 156 0.16 35.84 -17.69
CA LEU A 156 0.32 35.73 -16.23
C LEU A 156 1.72 35.26 -15.83
N ILE A 157 2.29 34.25 -16.52
CA ILE A 157 3.66 33.79 -16.30
C ILE A 157 4.67 34.89 -16.70
N ASP A 158 4.43 35.60 -17.81
CA ASP A 158 5.32 36.67 -18.24
C ASP A 158 5.29 37.91 -17.33
N THR A 159 4.12 38.32 -16.82
CA THR A 159 3.96 39.61 -16.12
C THR A 159 4.07 39.54 -14.60
N GLU A 160 3.73 38.43 -13.96
CA GLU A 160 3.64 38.37 -12.49
C GLU A 160 4.89 37.84 -11.78
N ASN A 161 5.87 37.31 -12.52
CA ASN A 161 7.02 36.61 -11.97
C ASN A 161 8.11 37.50 -11.36
N VAL A 162 8.16 38.81 -11.66
CA VAL A 162 9.22 39.71 -11.17
C VAL A 162 8.61 41.00 -10.63
N LEU A 163 8.87 41.30 -9.36
CA LEU A 163 8.47 42.55 -8.71
C LEU A 163 9.59 43.59 -8.83
N ASN A 164 9.20 44.84 -9.03
CA ASN A 164 10.14 45.96 -8.98
C ASN A 164 10.52 46.24 -7.50
N PRO A 165 11.83 46.36 -7.16
CA PRO A 165 12.28 46.62 -5.79
C PRO A 165 11.69 47.88 -5.15
N ASN A 166 11.15 48.82 -5.93
CA ASN A 166 10.56 50.06 -5.44
C ASN A 166 9.07 49.95 -5.02
N CYS A 167 8.48 48.75 -4.99
CA CYS A 167 7.03 48.56 -4.81
C CYS A 167 6.62 47.99 -3.44
N PHE A 168 7.19 48.47 -2.33
CA PHE A 168 6.72 48.09 -0.98
C PHE A 168 5.49 48.91 -0.55
N PRO A 169 4.52 48.33 0.19
CA PRO A 169 4.43 46.93 0.62
C PRO A 169 4.05 45.98 -0.52
N LEU A 170 4.64 44.78 -0.52
CA LEU A 170 4.38 43.75 -1.51
C LEU A 170 3.32 42.79 -0.99
N LYS A 171 2.27 42.59 -1.79
CA LYS A 171 1.30 41.51 -1.60
C LYS A 171 1.38 40.57 -2.77
N THR A 172 1.77 39.32 -2.51
CA THR A 172 1.73 38.27 -3.54
C THR A 172 0.30 37.70 -3.64
N ASN A 173 -0.08 37.35 -4.86
CA ASN A 173 -1.35 36.67 -5.16
C ASN A 173 -1.11 35.15 -5.09
N ASP A 174 -1.80 34.37 -5.91
CA ASP A 174 -1.72 32.91 -5.94
C ASP A 174 -0.41 32.33 -6.54
N TYR A 175 0.58 33.16 -6.88
CA TYR A 175 1.82 32.76 -7.57
C TYR A 175 3.09 33.23 -6.87
N TYR A 176 4.18 32.50 -7.09
CA TYR A 176 5.52 32.86 -6.65
C TYR A 176 6.03 34.08 -7.40
N LYS A 177 6.71 34.98 -6.69
CA LYS A 177 7.28 36.20 -7.29
C LYS A 177 8.75 36.34 -6.92
N LEU A 178 9.57 36.70 -7.91
CA LEU A 178 10.96 37.05 -7.71
C LEU A 178 11.11 38.54 -7.42
N ILE A 179 12.00 38.89 -6.50
CA ILE A 179 12.44 40.26 -6.27
C ILE A 179 13.96 40.29 -6.18
N THR A 180 14.57 41.30 -6.81
CA THR A 180 16.02 41.50 -6.73
C THR A 180 16.30 42.75 -5.91
N VAL A 181 17.02 42.59 -4.80
CA VAL A 181 17.47 43.69 -3.94
C VAL A 181 18.98 43.55 -3.79
N ASP A 182 19.75 44.59 -4.13
CA ASP A 182 21.22 44.61 -4.03
C ASP A 182 21.91 43.39 -4.69
N ASN A 183 21.46 43.01 -5.90
CA ASN A 183 21.92 41.83 -6.65
C ASN A 183 21.65 40.47 -5.99
N VAL A 184 20.89 40.43 -4.88
CA VAL A 184 20.39 39.21 -4.26
C VAL A 184 18.97 38.94 -4.74
N ILE A 185 18.68 37.70 -5.12
CA ILE A 185 17.37 37.27 -5.62
C ILE A 185 16.62 36.59 -4.47
N TYR A 186 15.41 37.06 -4.22
CA TYR A 186 14.49 36.45 -3.27
C TYR A 186 13.26 35.92 -4.01
N GLN A 187 12.77 34.76 -3.59
CA GLN A 187 11.53 34.17 -4.08
C GLN A 187 10.48 34.26 -2.98
N ILE A 188 9.44 35.04 -3.24
CA ILE A 188 8.33 35.25 -2.32
C ILE A 188 7.23 34.25 -2.67
N PRO A 189 6.80 33.38 -1.73
CA PRO A 189 5.74 32.42 -1.99
C PRO A 189 4.36 33.10 -2.17
N PRO A 190 3.38 32.38 -2.74
CA PRO A 190 2.00 32.85 -2.86
C PRO A 190 1.42 33.33 -1.52
N ASN A 191 0.47 34.27 -1.58
CA ASN A 191 -0.30 34.76 -0.43
C ASN A 191 0.55 35.28 0.75
N THR A 192 1.71 35.83 0.47
CA THR A 192 2.65 36.40 1.44
C THR A 192 2.62 37.93 1.37
N VAL A 193 2.69 38.58 2.53
CA VAL A 193 2.76 40.04 2.65
C VAL A 193 4.14 40.41 3.18
N ILE A 194 4.82 41.35 2.50
CA ILE A 194 6.14 41.86 2.87
C ILE A 194 6.03 43.38 2.95
N ASP A 195 6.22 43.93 4.16
CA ASP A 195 5.94 45.34 4.42
C ASP A 195 7.07 46.27 3.94
N ASN A 196 8.32 45.83 4.01
CA ASN A 196 9.51 46.60 3.59
C ASN A 196 10.68 45.69 3.18
N ALA A 197 11.72 46.26 2.55
CA ALA A 197 12.91 45.52 2.13
C ALA A 197 13.66 44.86 3.29
N GLU A 198 13.67 45.48 4.47
CA GLU A 198 14.31 44.94 5.68
C GLU A 198 13.59 43.70 6.24
N SER A 199 12.33 43.48 5.87
CA SER A 199 11.56 42.28 6.26
C SER A 199 11.83 41.06 5.36
N LEU A 200 12.68 41.19 4.34
CA LEU A 200 13.18 40.07 3.56
C LEU A 200 14.15 39.23 4.41
N SER A 201 13.61 38.17 5.00
CA SER A 201 14.36 37.18 5.77
C SER A 201 15.16 36.22 4.88
N GLU A 202 16.25 35.66 5.41
CA GLU A 202 17.06 34.61 4.74
C GLU A 202 16.23 33.43 4.21
N LYS A 203 15.09 33.09 4.84
CA LYS A 203 14.18 32.02 4.35
C LYS A 203 13.59 32.27 2.96
N PHE A 204 13.65 33.49 2.42
CA PHE A 204 13.19 33.81 1.07
C PHE A 204 14.33 33.92 0.07
N LEU A 205 15.58 33.76 0.51
CA LEU A 205 16.73 33.74 -0.38
C LEU A 205 16.55 32.63 -1.42
N PHE A 206 16.70 32.96 -2.69
CA PHE A 206 16.51 32.00 -3.77
C PHE A 206 17.86 31.61 -4.36
N GLU A 207 18.32 30.42 -3.97
CA GLU A 207 19.53 29.79 -4.49
C GLU A 207 19.15 28.85 -5.63
N CYS A 208 19.68 29.11 -6.84
CA CYS A 208 19.47 28.28 -8.01
C CYS A 208 20.77 28.08 -8.80
N ASP A 209 21.01 26.84 -9.25
CA ASP A 209 22.11 26.51 -10.15
C ASP A 209 21.80 26.92 -11.60
N GLY A 210 20.52 26.98 -11.93
CA GLY A 210 19.98 27.37 -13.22
C GLY A 210 19.72 28.86 -13.34
N GLU A 211 18.69 29.19 -14.12
CA GLU A 211 18.21 30.56 -14.28
C GLU A 211 16.97 30.75 -13.37
N PRO A 212 16.99 31.73 -12.45
CA PRO A 212 15.95 31.86 -11.42
C PRO A 212 14.56 32.13 -11.97
N PHE A 213 14.44 32.95 -13.02
CA PHE A 213 13.16 33.24 -13.68
C PHE A 213 12.58 31.97 -14.32
N VAL A 214 13.42 31.15 -14.94
CA VAL A 214 13.02 29.88 -15.54
C VAL A 214 12.48 28.90 -14.48
N GLU A 215 13.15 28.74 -13.34
CA GLU A 215 12.64 27.90 -12.24
C GLU A 215 11.31 28.42 -11.70
N ASN A 216 11.21 29.74 -11.49
CA ASN A 216 9.98 30.36 -11.02
C ASN A 216 8.83 30.20 -12.04
N CYS A 217 9.12 30.25 -13.35
CA CYS A 217 8.14 29.94 -14.40
C CYS A 217 7.64 28.49 -14.30
N LEU A 218 8.52 27.52 -14.09
CA LEU A 218 8.14 26.12 -13.94
C LEU A 218 7.30 25.90 -12.67
N MET A 219 7.67 26.53 -11.55
CA MET A 219 6.90 26.48 -10.31
C MET A 219 5.51 27.10 -10.50
N ASN A 220 5.40 28.27 -11.13
CA ASN A 220 4.12 28.92 -11.38
C ASN A 220 3.26 28.20 -12.41
N LEU A 221 3.87 27.52 -13.39
CA LEU A 221 3.14 26.64 -14.29
C LEU A 221 2.44 25.52 -13.52
N ILE A 222 3.09 24.94 -12.50
CA ILE A 222 2.50 23.93 -11.62
C ILE A 222 1.34 24.53 -10.82
N GLU A 223 1.49 25.73 -10.24
CA GLU A 223 0.39 26.40 -9.53
C GLU A 223 -0.81 26.67 -10.45
N LEU A 224 -0.55 27.09 -11.71
CA LEU A 224 -1.60 27.37 -12.70
C LEU A 224 -2.44 26.14 -13.05
N ILE A 225 -1.80 25.01 -13.34
CA ILE A 225 -2.49 23.78 -13.74
C ILE A 225 -3.24 23.11 -12.56
N ILE A 226 -3.03 23.55 -11.32
CA ILE A 226 -3.81 23.06 -10.16
C ILE A 226 -4.88 24.05 -9.70
N THR A 227 -5.07 25.18 -10.40
CA THR A 227 -6.11 26.16 -10.02
C THR A 227 -7.53 25.62 -10.22
N PRO A 228 -8.49 26.01 -9.37
CA PRO A 228 -9.89 25.58 -9.52
C PRO A 228 -10.50 25.99 -10.86
N LYS A 229 -10.12 27.18 -11.37
CA LYS A 229 -10.59 27.67 -12.69
C LYS A 229 -10.23 26.70 -13.81
N TYR A 230 -8.98 26.25 -13.85
CA TYR A 230 -8.55 25.29 -14.86
C TYR A 230 -9.21 23.92 -14.64
N ILE A 231 -9.30 23.46 -13.39
CA ILE A 231 -9.85 22.15 -13.05
C ILE A 231 -11.31 22.01 -13.48
N GLN A 232 -12.12 23.05 -13.32
CA GLN A 232 -13.52 23.06 -13.75
C GLN A 232 -13.69 22.91 -15.28
N GLY A 233 -12.68 23.29 -16.07
CA GLY A 233 -12.67 23.13 -17.53
C GLY A 233 -12.27 21.74 -18.02
N ILE A 234 -11.90 20.82 -17.11
CA ILE A 234 -11.37 19.50 -17.46
C ILE A 234 -12.48 18.56 -17.93
N ASN A 235 -12.43 18.16 -19.20
CA ASN A 235 -13.35 17.17 -19.76
C ASN A 235 -12.68 15.82 -20.07
N ASN A 236 -11.33 15.76 -20.13
CA ASN A 236 -10.57 14.55 -20.46
C ASN A 236 -9.48 14.25 -19.43
N ILE A 237 -9.84 13.45 -18.43
CA ILE A 237 -8.96 13.04 -17.32
C ILE A 237 -7.76 12.21 -17.80
N GLN A 238 -7.93 11.38 -18.83
CA GLN A 238 -6.86 10.53 -19.32
C GLN A 238 -5.73 11.36 -19.97
N ASN A 239 -6.09 12.37 -20.76
CA ASN A 239 -5.10 13.26 -21.37
C ASN A 239 -4.29 14.01 -20.29
N ILE A 240 -4.97 14.51 -19.26
CA ILE A 240 -4.34 15.28 -18.18
C ILE A 240 -3.42 14.40 -17.35
N LEU A 241 -3.83 13.17 -17.04
CA LEU A 241 -2.98 12.22 -16.36
C LEU A 241 -1.67 11.98 -17.12
N VAL A 242 -1.75 11.81 -18.45
CA VAL A 242 -0.57 11.64 -19.31
C VAL A 242 0.32 12.88 -19.28
N ILE A 243 -0.27 14.07 -19.36
CA ILE A 243 0.48 15.32 -19.38
C ILE A 243 1.16 15.59 -18.04
N TYR A 244 0.46 15.42 -16.91
CA TYR A 244 1.03 15.64 -15.58
C TYR A 244 2.14 14.63 -15.28
N ALA A 245 1.95 13.37 -15.66
CA ALA A 245 2.99 12.34 -15.52
C ALA A 245 4.23 12.66 -16.37
N ARG A 246 4.05 13.13 -17.61
CA ARG A 246 5.15 13.56 -18.48
C ARG A 246 5.87 14.77 -17.91
N MET A 247 5.15 15.81 -17.49
CA MET A 247 5.75 17.00 -16.86
C MET A 247 6.57 16.60 -15.63
N SER A 248 6.02 15.76 -14.75
CA SER A 248 6.72 15.32 -13.55
C SER A 248 8.01 14.56 -13.85
N LEU A 249 7.99 13.66 -14.85
CA LEU A 249 9.17 12.94 -15.28
C LEU A 249 10.22 13.85 -15.93
N GLU A 250 9.81 14.70 -16.87
CA GLU A 250 10.74 15.56 -17.62
C GLU A 250 11.37 16.63 -16.70
N ILE A 251 10.60 17.23 -15.78
CA ILE A 251 11.14 18.17 -14.79
C ILE A 251 12.17 17.48 -13.89
N SER A 252 11.92 16.25 -13.44
CA SER A 252 12.87 15.50 -12.59
C SER A 252 14.19 15.14 -13.29
N ASN A 253 14.23 15.21 -14.62
CA ASN A 253 15.43 14.93 -15.42
C ASN A 253 16.26 16.20 -15.73
N LEU A 254 15.74 17.40 -15.41
CA LEU A 254 16.51 18.64 -15.52
C LEU A 254 17.67 18.60 -14.52
N ARG A 255 18.88 18.95 -14.97
CA ARG A 255 20.09 18.86 -14.13
C ARG A 255 20.35 20.13 -13.36
N ARG A 256 19.98 21.27 -13.94
CA ARG A 256 20.28 22.61 -13.42
C ARG A 256 19.13 23.27 -12.68
N TYR A 257 17.94 22.72 -12.80
CA TYR A 257 16.71 23.36 -12.34
C TYR A 257 16.06 22.54 -11.22
N THR A 258 15.85 23.16 -10.06
CA THR A 258 15.25 22.52 -8.88
C THR A 258 13.83 23.04 -8.63
N VAL A 259 12.83 22.31 -9.14
CA VAL A 259 11.42 22.70 -9.00
C VAL A 259 10.82 22.16 -7.69
N ASN A 260 10.93 22.96 -6.63
CA ASN A 260 10.55 22.59 -5.26
C ASN A 260 9.07 22.19 -5.09
N ASN A 261 8.15 22.80 -5.84
CA ASN A 261 6.71 22.48 -5.73
C ASN A 261 6.28 21.31 -6.62
N LEU A 262 7.22 20.58 -7.24
CA LEU A 262 6.89 19.44 -8.12
C LEU A 262 6.12 18.32 -7.41
N GLU A 263 6.41 18.08 -6.12
CA GLU A 263 5.74 17.04 -5.34
C GLU A 263 4.22 17.27 -5.23
N LYS A 264 3.71 18.49 -5.46
CA LYS A 264 2.26 18.79 -5.51
C LYS A 264 1.52 18.00 -6.60
N LEU A 265 2.18 17.63 -7.71
CA LEU A 265 1.55 16.89 -8.81
C LEU A 265 1.29 15.42 -8.50
N LYS A 266 2.11 14.81 -7.64
CA LYS A 266 2.08 13.37 -7.36
C LYS A 266 0.79 12.91 -6.63
N PRO A 267 0.29 13.59 -5.58
CA PRO A 267 -1.05 13.33 -5.03
C PRO A 267 -2.14 13.38 -6.10
N ILE A 268 -2.08 14.37 -7.00
CA ILE A 268 -3.09 14.61 -8.04
C ILE A 268 -3.05 13.51 -9.10
N ILE A 269 -1.86 13.09 -9.53
CA ILE A 269 -1.66 11.96 -10.46
C ILE A 269 -2.24 10.67 -9.86
N ASN A 270 -1.98 10.39 -8.58
CA ASN A 270 -2.53 9.23 -7.89
C ASN A 270 -4.06 9.28 -7.79
N LEU A 271 -4.61 10.46 -7.50
CA LEU A 271 -6.06 10.71 -7.47
C LEU A 271 -6.68 10.49 -8.84
N LEU A 272 -6.14 11.10 -9.89
CA LEU A 272 -6.58 10.95 -11.29
C LEU A 272 -6.58 9.48 -11.72
N THR A 273 -5.50 8.75 -11.41
CA THR A 273 -5.36 7.32 -11.71
C THR A 273 -6.45 6.51 -11.02
N SER A 274 -6.71 6.79 -9.75
CA SER A 274 -7.71 6.08 -8.95
C SER A 274 -9.13 6.38 -9.41
N ILE A 275 -9.45 7.66 -9.68
CA ILE A 275 -10.76 8.08 -10.18
C ILE A 275 -11.02 7.48 -11.57
N LEU A 276 -10.03 7.54 -12.46
CA LEU A 276 -10.12 6.97 -13.80
C LEU A 276 -10.36 5.45 -13.76
N ALA A 277 -9.78 4.75 -12.77
CA ALA A 277 -10.01 3.32 -12.58
C ALA A 277 -11.41 3.00 -12.03
N LEU A 278 -11.93 3.84 -11.12
CA LEU A 278 -13.10 3.52 -10.29
C LEU A 278 -14.44 3.99 -10.83
N TYR A 279 -14.54 5.16 -11.47
CA TYR A 279 -15.83 5.82 -11.74
C TYR A 279 -16.22 5.85 -13.23
N ASN A 280 -17.52 5.86 -13.52
CA ASN A 280 -18.04 6.00 -14.90
C ASN A 280 -17.95 7.43 -15.43
N GLU A 281 -17.98 8.44 -14.55
CA GLU A 281 -17.82 9.85 -14.91
C GLU A 281 -16.57 10.46 -14.22
N PRO A 282 -15.34 10.03 -14.60
CA PRO A 282 -14.10 10.52 -13.98
C PRO A 282 -13.97 12.05 -13.92
N PRO A 283 -14.31 12.83 -14.98
CA PRO A 283 -14.14 14.29 -14.94
C PRO A 283 -14.96 14.96 -13.84
N LYS A 284 -16.25 14.59 -13.68
CA LYS A 284 -17.12 15.19 -12.65
C LYS A 284 -16.64 14.86 -11.24
N VAL A 285 -16.25 13.61 -11.00
CA VAL A 285 -15.74 13.18 -9.69
C VAL A 285 -14.44 13.90 -9.36
N PHE A 286 -13.53 14.04 -10.34
CA PHE A 286 -12.29 14.79 -10.15
C PHE A 286 -12.53 16.27 -9.84
N GLN A 287 -13.39 16.94 -10.61
CA GLN A 287 -13.75 18.35 -10.40
C GLN A 287 -14.33 18.58 -9.01
N MET A 288 -15.26 17.72 -8.58
CA MET A 288 -15.87 17.80 -7.25
C MET A 288 -14.81 17.66 -6.15
N ILE A 289 -13.97 16.62 -6.20
CA ILE A 289 -12.94 16.38 -5.17
C ILE A 289 -11.91 17.51 -5.14
N MET A 290 -11.45 17.96 -6.29
CA MET A 290 -10.49 19.05 -6.35
C MET A 290 -11.08 20.34 -5.77
N THR A 291 -12.34 20.67 -6.08
CA THR A 291 -13.01 21.87 -5.57
C THR A 291 -13.26 21.80 -4.07
N ASP A 292 -13.76 20.65 -3.59
CA ASP A 292 -14.24 20.48 -2.22
C ASP A 292 -13.11 20.22 -1.21
N TYR A 293 -11.99 19.63 -1.65
CA TYR A 293 -10.92 19.18 -0.76
C TYR A 293 -9.54 19.78 -1.06
N ILE A 294 -9.15 19.95 -2.32
CA ILE A 294 -7.77 20.34 -2.67
C ILE A 294 -7.63 21.86 -2.79
N THR A 295 -8.50 22.52 -3.57
CA THR A 295 -8.43 23.99 -3.75
C THR A 295 -8.90 24.76 -2.53
N ALA A 296 -9.68 24.14 -1.65
CA ALA A 296 -10.03 24.68 -0.34
C ALA A 296 -8.94 24.43 0.73
N ASN A 297 -7.77 23.90 0.33
CA ASN A 297 -6.64 23.57 1.20
C ASN A 297 -7.03 22.64 2.37
N ARG A 298 -7.96 21.70 2.12
CA ARG A 298 -8.50 20.83 3.17
C ARG A 298 -7.71 19.54 3.34
N LEU A 299 -6.86 19.11 2.42
CA LEU A 299 -6.03 17.89 2.62
C LEU A 299 -4.79 18.10 3.54
N ASN A 300 -4.82 19.11 4.40
CA ASN A 300 -3.68 19.45 5.28
C ASN A 300 -3.61 18.61 6.55
N THR A 301 -4.62 17.76 6.82
CA THR A 301 -4.63 16.89 7.99
C THR A 301 -4.95 15.45 7.61
N CYS A 302 -4.42 14.52 8.39
CA CYS A 302 -4.75 13.10 8.37
C CYS A 302 -6.28 12.86 8.35
N THR A 303 -7.04 13.56 9.21
CA THR A 303 -8.50 13.43 9.31
C THR A 303 -9.25 13.86 8.06
N ASN A 304 -8.79 14.93 7.40
CA ASN A 304 -9.42 15.41 6.18
C ASN A 304 -9.12 14.48 4.98
N ILE A 305 -7.95 13.82 4.98
CA ILE A 305 -7.62 12.77 4.01
C ILE A 305 -8.58 11.58 4.19
N ASP A 306 -8.75 11.06 5.41
CA ASP A 306 -9.70 9.96 5.70
C ASP A 306 -11.15 10.36 5.35
N ALA A 307 -11.56 11.61 5.62
CA ALA A 307 -12.88 12.13 5.23
C ALA A 307 -13.07 12.18 3.71
N CYS A 308 -12.04 12.62 2.96
CA CYS A 308 -12.07 12.64 1.49
C CYS A 308 -12.20 11.22 0.92
N ILE A 309 -11.43 10.27 1.44
CA ILE A 309 -11.49 8.87 0.99
C ILE A 309 -12.82 8.23 1.38
N THR A 310 -13.36 8.53 2.55
CA THR A 310 -14.69 8.10 2.96
C THR A 310 -15.76 8.67 2.03
N HIS A 311 -15.66 9.94 1.65
CA HIS A 311 -16.57 10.53 0.68
C HIS A 311 -16.52 9.81 -0.68
N LEU A 312 -15.32 9.55 -1.21
CA LEU A 312 -15.12 8.74 -2.42
C LEU A 312 -15.77 7.34 -2.31
N LYS A 313 -15.63 6.66 -1.16
CA LYS A 313 -16.26 5.35 -0.89
C LYS A 313 -17.80 5.44 -0.97
N THR A 314 -18.40 6.58 -0.61
CA THR A 314 -19.87 6.76 -0.59
C THR A 314 -20.49 7.10 -1.95
N LEU A 315 -19.69 7.54 -2.93
CA LEU A 315 -20.17 7.87 -4.27
C LEU A 315 -20.66 6.60 -4.98
N LYS A 316 -21.93 6.55 -5.38
CA LYS A 316 -22.54 5.34 -5.99
C LYS A 316 -22.16 5.11 -7.47
N ASN A 317 -21.38 5.99 -8.10
CA ASN A 317 -21.14 6.01 -9.54
C ASN A 317 -19.91 5.17 -10.00
N PHE A 318 -19.73 3.98 -9.42
CA PHE A 318 -18.61 3.10 -9.78
C PHE A 318 -18.82 2.42 -11.14
N LYS A 319 -17.71 2.05 -11.79
CA LYS A 319 -17.74 1.26 -13.04
C LYS A 319 -18.43 -0.09 -12.85
N ILE A 320 -19.19 -0.48 -13.86
CA ILE A 320 -19.91 -1.76 -13.88
C ILE A 320 -18.91 -2.92 -13.81
N GLY A 321 -19.15 -3.88 -12.91
CA GLY A 321 -18.32 -5.08 -12.76
C GLY A 321 -17.20 -4.98 -11.72
N LEU A 322 -17.04 -3.85 -11.03
CA LEU A 322 -16.12 -3.74 -9.90
C LEU A 322 -16.75 -4.33 -8.63
N ASP A 323 -16.05 -5.26 -7.98
CA ASP A 323 -16.45 -5.78 -6.68
C ASP A 323 -16.03 -4.83 -5.54
N LYS A 324 -16.71 -4.94 -4.40
CA LYS A 324 -16.48 -4.08 -3.23
C LYS A 324 -15.03 -4.17 -2.72
N ASN A 325 -14.39 -5.35 -2.85
CA ASN A 325 -13.01 -5.54 -2.43
C ASN A 325 -12.01 -4.80 -3.34
N THR A 326 -12.20 -4.80 -4.67
CA THR A 326 -11.35 -4.04 -5.58
C THR A 326 -11.49 -2.53 -5.36
N ILE A 327 -12.72 -2.05 -5.15
CA ILE A 327 -12.98 -0.63 -4.83
C ILE A 327 -12.22 -0.23 -3.56
N ASN A 328 -12.42 -0.99 -2.48
CA ASN A 328 -11.74 -0.73 -1.21
C ASN A 328 -10.21 -0.78 -1.34
N LYS A 329 -9.67 -1.73 -2.13
CA LYS A 329 -8.23 -1.86 -2.36
C LYS A 329 -7.64 -0.65 -3.09
N ILE A 330 -8.30 -0.15 -4.14
CA ILE A 330 -7.82 1.02 -4.88
C ILE A 330 -7.87 2.27 -3.99
N LEU A 331 -8.98 2.47 -3.26
CA LEU A 331 -9.14 3.63 -2.38
C LEU A 331 -8.18 3.60 -1.19
N SER A 332 -7.95 2.45 -0.55
CA SER A 332 -6.93 2.33 0.51
C SER A 332 -5.52 2.56 -0.02
N LYS A 333 -5.23 2.20 -1.28
CA LYS A 333 -3.92 2.52 -1.89
C LYS A 333 -3.77 4.02 -2.09
N LEU A 334 -4.81 4.69 -2.59
CA LEU A 334 -4.82 6.15 -2.75
C LEU A 334 -4.61 6.85 -1.40
N GLU A 335 -5.39 6.45 -0.39
CA GLU A 335 -5.33 6.97 0.98
C GLU A 335 -3.89 6.90 1.53
N ILE A 336 -3.18 5.80 1.30
CA ILE A 336 -1.80 5.63 1.77
C ILE A 336 -0.80 6.52 1.04
N GLU A 337 -0.95 6.70 -0.26
CA GLU A 337 -0.06 7.61 -0.99
C GLU A 337 -0.31 9.08 -0.57
N LEU A 338 -1.57 9.45 -0.28
CA LEU A 338 -1.89 10.79 0.27
C LEU A 338 -1.31 10.97 1.68
N LEU A 339 -1.50 10.00 2.56
CA LEU A 339 -0.97 10.04 3.93
C LEU A 339 0.57 10.03 3.94
N LYS A 340 1.21 9.31 3.02
CA LYS A 340 2.68 9.34 2.87
C LYS A 340 3.19 10.71 2.47
N ASN A 341 2.54 11.36 1.52
CA ASN A 341 2.94 12.70 1.09
C ASN A 341 2.71 13.72 2.20
N TRP A 342 1.59 13.64 2.91
CA TRP A 342 1.34 14.48 4.10
C TRP A 342 2.43 14.31 5.17
N LEU A 343 2.85 13.07 5.41
CA LEU A 343 3.84 12.75 6.43
C LEU A 343 5.25 13.28 6.09
N TYR A 344 5.57 13.46 4.80
CA TYR A 344 6.83 14.07 4.36
C TYR A 344 7.00 15.49 4.90
N ASP A 345 5.91 16.27 4.89
CA ASP A 345 5.91 17.66 5.37
C ASP A 345 5.56 17.80 6.86
N ASN A 346 5.20 16.68 7.54
CA ASN A 346 4.68 16.66 8.91
C ASN A 346 5.28 15.49 9.71
N ASP A 347 6.58 15.28 9.60
CA ASP A 347 7.31 14.22 10.31
C ASP A 347 7.16 14.33 11.84
N ASP A 348 7.06 15.54 12.38
CA ASP A 348 6.82 15.82 13.79
C ASP A 348 5.43 15.41 14.31
N ASN A 349 4.44 15.21 13.42
CA ASN A 349 3.04 14.90 13.76
C ASN A 349 2.62 13.47 13.38
N TYR A 350 3.60 12.57 13.26
CA TYR A 350 3.42 11.20 12.79
C TYR A 350 2.43 10.35 13.61
N VAL A 351 2.11 10.75 14.84
CA VAL A 351 1.12 10.09 15.73
C VAL A 351 -0.32 10.18 15.19
N ASP A 352 -0.67 11.24 14.47
CA ASP A 352 -2.01 11.39 13.89
C ASP A 352 -2.29 10.29 12.85
N LEU A 353 -1.24 9.84 12.17
CA LEU A 353 -1.31 8.72 11.25
C LEU A 353 -1.54 7.39 11.97
N LEU A 354 -0.91 7.20 13.14
CA LEU A 354 -1.14 6.01 13.97
C LEU A 354 -2.60 5.93 14.45
N GLN A 355 -3.20 7.07 14.82
CA GLN A 355 -4.62 7.15 15.20
C GLN A 355 -5.54 6.65 14.08
N ILE A 356 -5.28 7.07 12.84
CA ILE A 356 -6.05 6.61 11.67
C ILE A 356 -5.84 5.12 11.40
N LEU A 357 -4.60 4.62 11.52
CA LEU A 357 -4.30 3.20 11.35
C LEU A 357 -4.97 2.31 12.41
N ASP A 358 -5.17 2.83 13.62
CA ASP A 358 -5.81 2.10 14.71
C ASP A 358 -7.34 2.06 14.59
N ASN A 359 -7.94 2.99 13.85
CA ASN A 359 -9.39 3.06 13.64
C ASN A 359 -9.96 1.70 13.14
N SER A 360 -10.94 1.18 13.86
CA SER A 360 -11.53 -0.16 13.62
C SER A 360 -12.28 -0.26 12.30
N ASN A 361 -12.75 0.87 11.77
CA ASN A 361 -13.47 0.94 10.51
C ASN A 361 -12.55 1.00 9.28
N ASN A 362 -11.23 1.14 9.47
CA ASN A 362 -10.29 1.32 8.37
C ASN A 362 -9.32 0.12 8.21
N ASP A 363 -9.25 -0.36 6.97
CA ASP A 363 -8.43 -1.51 6.56
C ASP A 363 -7.00 -1.11 6.17
N LEU A 364 -6.61 0.16 6.40
CA LEU A 364 -5.29 0.71 6.05
C LEU A 364 -4.12 -0.10 6.58
N TRP A 365 -4.30 -0.78 7.72
CA TRP A 365 -3.30 -1.67 8.30
C TRP A 365 -2.80 -2.73 7.29
N LYS A 366 -3.64 -3.18 6.34
CA LYS A 366 -3.29 -4.18 5.30
C LYS A 366 -2.20 -3.69 4.35
N TYR A 367 -2.03 -2.39 4.23
CA TYR A 367 -1.09 -1.73 3.32
C TYR A 367 -0.09 -0.84 4.09
N SER A 368 -0.13 -0.91 5.42
CA SER A 368 0.67 -0.08 6.33
C SER A 368 2.18 -0.26 6.19
N ALA A 369 2.66 -1.32 5.54
CA ALA A 369 4.09 -1.56 5.32
C ALA A 369 4.81 -0.36 4.67
N LYS A 370 4.14 0.39 3.77
CA LYS A 370 4.68 1.60 3.16
C LYS A 370 4.78 2.77 4.15
N ILE A 371 3.77 2.96 4.98
CA ILE A 371 3.74 3.98 6.04
C ILE A 371 4.81 3.67 7.09
N PHE A 372 4.90 2.42 7.50
CA PHE A 372 5.89 1.96 8.47
C PHE A 372 7.34 1.98 7.95
N ALA A 373 7.55 2.09 6.63
CA ALA A 373 8.87 2.37 6.07
C ALA A 373 9.29 3.85 6.28
N TYR A 374 8.33 4.77 6.41
CA TYR A 374 8.65 6.17 6.74
C TYR A 374 8.99 6.33 8.22
N PHE A 375 8.24 5.66 9.11
CA PHE A 375 8.56 5.65 10.54
C PHE A 375 9.94 5.06 10.84
N GLU A 376 10.52 4.27 9.94
CA GLU A 376 11.89 3.76 10.05
C GLU A 376 12.91 4.89 10.20
N GLY A 377 12.76 5.96 9.42
CA GLY A 377 13.61 7.16 9.49
C GLY A 377 13.28 8.01 10.72
N VAL A 378 11.99 8.30 10.95
CA VAL A 378 11.55 9.18 12.06
C VAL A 378 11.88 8.58 13.43
N LEU A 379 11.65 7.29 13.63
CA LEU A 379 11.94 6.60 14.89
C LEU A 379 13.39 6.09 14.96
N GLY A 380 14.13 6.13 13.85
CA GLY A 380 15.51 5.66 13.78
C GLY A 380 15.64 4.18 14.16
N PHE A 381 15.04 3.26 13.39
CA PHE A 381 15.12 1.82 13.70
C PHE A 381 16.55 1.26 13.75
N GLU A 382 17.51 1.94 13.13
CA GLU A 382 18.93 1.64 13.30
C GLU A 382 19.38 1.72 14.75
N ILE A 383 18.90 2.70 15.52
CA ILE A 383 19.27 2.90 16.93
C ILE A 383 18.87 1.67 17.76
N ILE A 384 17.75 1.04 17.43
CA ILE A 384 17.29 -0.20 18.08
C ILE A 384 18.29 -1.33 17.83
N ARG A 385 18.91 -1.38 16.64
CA ARG A 385 19.95 -2.37 16.33
C ARG A 385 21.24 -2.09 17.10
N THR A 386 21.73 -0.85 17.06
CA THR A 386 23.00 -0.46 17.69
C THR A 386 22.94 -0.57 19.21
N ASN A 387 21.77 -0.29 19.80
CA ASN A 387 21.57 -0.33 21.24
C ASN A 387 20.95 -1.65 21.71
N HIS A 388 20.95 -2.68 20.86
CA HIS A 388 20.44 -4.02 21.19
C HIS A 388 19.02 -4.04 21.79
N GLY A 389 18.11 -3.20 21.28
CA GLY A 389 16.74 -3.08 21.77
C GLY A 389 16.56 -2.21 23.01
N GLN A 390 17.65 -1.78 23.67
CA GLN A 390 17.65 -0.95 24.86
C GLN A 390 17.61 0.54 24.49
N VAL A 391 16.40 1.07 24.33
CA VAL A 391 16.20 2.49 23.97
C VAL A 391 15.78 3.34 25.18
N THR A 392 16.27 4.58 25.18
CA THR A 392 15.72 5.66 26.02
C THR A 392 14.44 6.20 25.37
N VAL A 393 13.52 6.73 26.20
CA VAL A 393 12.28 7.36 25.69
C VAL A 393 12.56 8.85 25.62
N ASP A 394 13.23 9.26 24.55
CA ASP A 394 13.63 10.62 24.24
C ASP A 394 13.35 10.96 22.77
N GLY A 395 13.33 12.26 22.46
CA GLY A 395 13.02 12.79 21.13
C GLY A 395 11.71 12.21 20.55
N PRO A 396 11.74 11.58 19.37
CA PRO A 396 10.54 11.10 18.68
C PRO A 396 9.81 10.01 19.48
N TYR A 397 10.49 9.23 20.33
CA TYR A 397 9.86 8.17 21.13
C TYR A 397 8.93 8.68 22.23
N VAL A 398 9.07 9.94 22.67
CA VAL A 398 8.21 10.54 23.70
C VAL A 398 6.76 10.60 23.22
N GLN A 399 6.56 11.06 21.97
CA GLN A 399 5.24 11.17 21.39
C GLN A 399 4.58 9.79 21.21
N LEU A 400 5.36 8.79 20.78
CA LEU A 400 4.88 7.41 20.64
C LEU A 400 4.45 6.80 21.98
N GLU A 401 5.24 7.00 23.03
CA GLU A 401 4.92 6.49 24.37
C GLU A 401 3.62 7.12 24.90
N GLN A 402 3.47 8.44 24.74
CA GLN A 402 2.24 9.13 25.14
C GLN A 402 1.01 8.60 24.38
N TYR A 403 1.14 8.36 23.08
CA TYR A 403 0.08 7.78 22.27
C TYR A 403 -0.29 6.36 22.73
N LEU A 404 0.70 5.47 22.88
CA LEU A 404 0.47 4.08 23.30
C LEU A 404 -0.12 3.99 24.71
N ALA A 405 0.24 4.91 25.61
CA ALA A 405 -0.35 5.00 26.95
C ALA A 405 -1.84 5.37 26.89
N ARG A 406 -2.23 6.33 26.02
CA ARG A 406 -3.63 6.76 25.84
C ARG A 406 -4.50 5.68 25.21
N VAL A 407 -4.02 5.01 24.16
CA VAL A 407 -4.78 3.98 23.44
C VAL A 407 -5.05 2.78 24.34
N ASN A 408 -4.02 2.30 25.07
CA ASN A 408 -4.17 1.16 25.98
C ASN A 408 -5.17 1.39 27.14
N MET A 409 -5.44 2.65 27.51
CA MET A 409 -6.47 2.98 28.50
C MET A 409 -7.89 2.92 27.95
N SER A 410 -8.09 3.12 26.64
CA SER A 410 -9.41 3.32 26.02
C SER A 410 -9.85 2.16 25.13
N GLN A 411 -8.92 1.44 24.50
CA GLN A 411 -9.17 0.30 23.63
C GLN A 411 -8.12 -0.79 23.92
N ARG A 412 -8.55 -2.02 24.23
CA ARG A 412 -7.65 -3.18 24.44
C ARG A 412 -7.02 -3.71 23.13
N THR A 413 -6.85 -2.86 22.11
CA THR A 413 -6.36 -3.25 20.79
C THR A 413 -4.84 -3.11 20.74
N THR A 414 -4.11 -4.22 20.88
CA THR A 414 -2.64 -4.29 20.72
C THR A 414 -2.18 -4.19 19.25
N LYS A 415 -3.01 -3.63 18.37
CA LYS A 415 -2.84 -3.64 16.91
C LYS A 415 -1.59 -2.89 16.48
N ILE A 416 -1.44 -1.63 16.92
CA ILE A 416 -0.27 -0.81 16.60
C ILE A 416 1.00 -1.40 17.21
N GLU A 417 0.94 -1.91 18.44
CA GLU A 417 2.07 -2.57 19.10
C GLU A 417 2.57 -3.79 18.29
N HIS A 418 1.66 -4.61 17.79
CA HIS A 418 2.00 -5.74 16.93
C HIS A 418 2.59 -5.32 15.58
N LEU A 419 2.02 -4.30 14.94
CA LEU A 419 2.51 -3.80 13.65
C LEU A 419 3.92 -3.21 13.79
N LEU A 420 4.15 -2.36 14.80
CA LEU A 420 5.47 -1.80 15.11
C LEU A 420 6.47 -2.91 15.41
N SER A 421 6.13 -3.85 16.30
CA SER A 421 7.06 -4.92 16.67
C SER A 421 7.45 -5.79 15.47
N ASN A 422 6.48 -6.13 14.61
CA ASN A 422 6.76 -6.95 13.44
C ASN A 422 7.54 -6.18 12.37
N ARG A 423 7.30 -4.87 12.21
CA ARG A 423 8.08 -4.05 11.27
C ARG A 423 9.52 -3.90 11.73
N ILE A 424 9.75 -3.52 12.98
CA ILE A 424 11.11 -3.38 13.55
C ILE A 424 11.85 -4.69 13.41
N HIS A 425 11.23 -5.81 13.78
CA HIS A 425 11.79 -7.14 13.61
C HIS A 425 12.16 -7.45 12.15
N SER A 426 11.27 -7.12 11.20
CA SER A 426 11.53 -7.31 9.76
C SER A 426 12.69 -6.45 9.26
N TYR A 427 12.82 -5.22 9.74
CA TYR A 427 13.94 -4.33 9.43
C TYR A 427 15.26 -4.93 9.93
N LEU A 428 15.32 -5.33 11.21
CA LEU A 428 16.52 -5.94 11.79
C LEU A 428 16.97 -7.18 10.98
N LYS A 429 16.03 -8.01 10.54
CA LYS A 429 16.30 -9.22 9.75
C LYS A 429 16.97 -8.95 8.40
N GLN A 430 16.70 -7.83 7.74
CA GLN A 430 17.28 -7.53 6.42
C GLN A 430 18.80 -7.41 6.44
N THR A 431 19.38 -7.15 7.61
CA THR A 431 20.82 -6.93 7.79
C THR A 431 21.63 -8.22 8.01
N ILE A 432 20.96 -9.38 8.16
CA ILE A 432 21.64 -10.64 8.49
C ILE A 432 22.28 -11.26 7.25
N ARG A 433 23.60 -11.47 7.30
CA ARG A 433 24.32 -12.37 6.37
C ARG A 433 24.53 -13.72 7.06
N LYS A 434 24.22 -14.82 6.36
CA LYS A 434 24.32 -16.19 6.89
C LYS A 434 25.69 -16.51 7.49
N GLU A 435 26.74 -15.97 6.88
CA GLU A 435 28.14 -16.15 7.27
C GLU A 435 28.48 -15.54 8.64
N ASN A 436 27.74 -14.52 9.09
CA ASN A 436 28.04 -13.77 10.32
C ASN A 436 27.18 -14.20 11.52
N ILE A 437 26.24 -15.12 11.33
CA ILE A 437 25.25 -15.47 12.37
C ILE A 437 25.93 -15.96 13.66
N GLU A 438 26.93 -16.85 13.56
CA GLU A 438 27.62 -17.35 14.76
C GLU A 438 28.40 -16.24 15.48
N SER A 439 29.09 -15.36 14.75
CA SER A 439 29.80 -14.23 15.35
C SER A 439 28.84 -13.24 16.03
N SER A 440 27.69 -12.96 15.42
CA SER A 440 26.68 -12.06 15.98
C SER A 440 26.05 -12.63 17.25
N ILE A 441 25.70 -13.92 17.27
CA ILE A 441 25.18 -14.58 18.48
C ILE A 441 26.20 -14.50 19.62
N ASN A 442 27.49 -14.75 19.32
CA ASN A 442 28.53 -14.70 20.34
C ASN A 442 28.72 -13.30 20.91
N ASN A 443 28.74 -12.28 20.05
CA ASN A 443 28.98 -10.90 20.47
C ASN A 443 27.79 -10.28 21.23
N GLU A 444 26.56 -10.73 20.94
CA GLU A 444 25.33 -10.12 21.46
C GLU A 444 24.70 -10.91 22.63
N TYR A 445 25.31 -12.01 23.09
CA TYR A 445 24.75 -12.89 24.13
C TYR A 445 24.42 -12.17 25.45
N THR A 446 25.30 -11.30 25.94
CA THR A 446 25.08 -10.58 27.19
C THR A 446 23.81 -9.72 27.12
N TYR A 447 23.59 -9.05 25.99
CA TYR A 447 22.38 -8.26 25.76
C TYR A 447 21.13 -9.14 25.69
N PHE A 448 21.21 -10.36 25.15
CA PHE A 448 20.09 -11.29 25.18
C PHE A 448 19.66 -11.67 26.60
N GLU A 449 20.62 -11.97 27.48
CA GLU A 449 20.37 -12.27 28.89
C GLU A 449 19.75 -11.05 29.61
N ASP A 450 20.36 -9.88 29.47
CA ASP A 450 19.90 -8.64 30.11
C ASP A 450 18.50 -8.24 29.63
N ASN A 451 18.24 -8.33 28.32
CA ASN A 451 16.95 -7.96 27.74
C ASN A 451 15.81 -8.87 28.18
N LEU A 452 16.07 -10.16 28.44
CA LEU A 452 15.06 -11.08 28.99
C LEU A 452 14.67 -10.67 30.41
N ILE A 453 15.65 -10.33 31.25
CA ILE A 453 15.43 -9.88 32.63
C ILE A 453 14.69 -8.54 32.63
N GLN A 454 15.12 -7.60 31.79
CA GLN A 454 14.53 -6.28 31.67
C GLN A 454 13.08 -6.35 31.15
N LEU A 455 12.80 -7.19 30.15
CA LEU A 455 11.44 -7.38 29.66
C LEU A 455 10.54 -7.97 30.75
N GLN A 456 11.04 -8.94 31.52
CA GLN A 456 10.30 -9.53 32.63
C GLN A 456 10.00 -8.50 33.73
N SER A 457 10.95 -7.62 34.05
CA SER A 457 10.75 -6.57 35.06
C SER A 457 9.73 -5.53 34.60
N LEU A 458 9.82 -5.07 33.35
CA LEU A 458 8.89 -4.10 32.75
C LEU A 458 7.45 -4.64 32.68
N LEU A 459 7.27 -5.92 32.35
CA LEU A 459 5.94 -6.53 32.27
C LEU A 459 5.24 -6.66 33.63
N ASN A 460 6.01 -6.63 34.74
CA ASN A 460 5.48 -6.70 36.10
C ASN A 460 5.18 -5.31 36.71
N GLN A 461 5.54 -4.21 36.04
CA GLN A 461 5.30 -2.85 36.53
C GLN A 461 3.88 -2.36 36.21
N GLN A 462 3.28 -1.57 37.12
CA GLN A 462 1.96 -0.95 36.90
C GLN A 462 1.99 0.15 35.83
N GLN A 463 3.06 0.95 35.79
CA GLN A 463 3.33 1.92 34.73
C GLN A 463 4.50 1.40 33.90
N ARG A 464 4.19 0.67 32.83
CA ARG A 464 5.19 0.09 31.92
C ARG A 464 5.36 0.98 30.70
N SER A 465 6.60 1.20 30.27
CA SER A 465 6.88 1.86 28.99
C SER A 465 6.63 0.88 27.85
N GLN A 466 5.67 1.20 26.99
CA GLN A 466 5.28 0.34 25.88
C GLN A 466 6.27 0.40 24.73
N VAL A 467 6.90 1.56 24.51
CA VAL A 467 7.97 1.70 23.50
C VAL A 467 9.14 0.79 23.84
N LYS A 468 9.60 0.78 25.09
CA LYS A 468 10.69 -0.10 25.54
C LYS A 468 10.33 -1.57 25.36
N ILE A 469 9.10 -1.95 25.69
CA ILE A 469 8.62 -3.32 25.49
C ILE A 469 8.63 -3.70 24.00
N ILE A 470 8.14 -2.84 23.11
CA ILE A 470 8.13 -3.08 21.65
C ILE A 470 9.56 -3.26 21.13
N CYS A 471 10.50 -2.39 21.53
CA CYS A 471 11.89 -2.43 21.06
C CYS A 471 12.61 -3.70 21.56
N LEU A 472 12.52 -3.99 22.86
CA LEU A 472 13.09 -5.20 23.47
C LEU A 472 12.51 -6.47 22.84
N LEU A 473 11.19 -6.55 22.67
CA LEU A 473 10.54 -7.71 22.04
C LEU A 473 11.00 -7.90 20.60
N SER A 474 11.14 -6.82 19.83
CA SER A 474 11.54 -6.90 18.42
C SER A 474 12.98 -7.35 18.25
N TRP A 475 13.88 -6.85 19.10
CA TRP A 475 15.27 -7.27 19.13
C TRP A 475 15.41 -8.71 19.66
N LEU A 476 14.69 -9.10 20.71
CA LEU A 476 14.67 -10.48 21.20
C LEU A 476 14.17 -11.46 20.15
N LYS A 477 13.11 -11.13 19.39
CA LYS A 477 12.65 -11.94 18.25
C LYS A 477 13.78 -12.12 17.22
N TYR A 478 14.47 -11.03 16.88
CA TYR A 478 15.59 -11.03 15.94
C TYR A 478 16.75 -11.94 16.41
N TYR A 479 17.22 -11.77 17.66
CA TYR A 479 18.29 -12.59 18.22
C TYR A 479 17.88 -14.07 18.32
N THR A 480 16.65 -14.33 18.75
CA THR A 480 16.11 -15.69 18.90
C THR A 480 15.97 -16.40 17.55
N GLU A 481 15.64 -15.66 16.50
CA GLU A 481 15.57 -16.17 15.12
C GLU A 481 16.97 -16.58 14.62
N MET A 482 17.99 -15.75 14.85
CA MET A 482 19.40 -16.11 14.56
C MET A 482 19.83 -17.37 15.32
N TYR A 483 19.54 -17.44 16.62
CA TYR A 483 19.82 -18.60 17.44
C TYR A 483 19.14 -19.86 16.91
N SER A 484 17.87 -19.77 16.51
CA SER A 484 17.10 -20.89 15.96
C SER A 484 17.73 -21.45 14.68
N PHE A 485 18.22 -20.57 13.81
CA PHE A 485 18.92 -20.96 12.58
C PHE A 485 20.27 -21.63 12.88
N ALA A 486 21.08 -21.03 13.76
CA ALA A 486 22.37 -21.58 14.16
C ALA A 486 22.20 -22.98 14.81
N LEU A 487 21.19 -23.13 15.66
CA LEU A 487 20.93 -24.37 16.40
C LEU A 487 20.66 -25.59 15.53
N ILE A 488 20.27 -25.42 14.25
CA ILE A 488 20.11 -26.52 13.30
C ILE A 488 21.31 -26.62 12.35
N MET A 489 21.85 -25.51 11.86
CA MET A 489 22.92 -25.53 10.85
C MET A 489 24.28 -25.95 11.40
N THR A 490 24.58 -25.63 12.65
CA THR A 490 25.92 -25.84 13.19
C THR A 490 25.93 -27.05 14.12
N GLN A 491 26.91 -27.93 13.96
CA GLN A 491 27.18 -29.02 14.92
C GLN A 491 27.92 -28.49 16.17
N SER A 492 28.05 -27.17 16.31
CA SER A 492 29.12 -26.55 17.08
C SER A 492 28.83 -26.56 18.58
N GLN A 493 29.78 -27.15 19.32
CA GLN A 493 29.86 -27.14 20.79
C GLN A 493 30.35 -25.77 21.32
N HIS A 494 29.85 -24.64 20.79
CA HIS A 494 30.29 -23.33 21.22
C HIS A 494 29.82 -23.02 22.66
N ASN A 495 30.71 -22.37 23.43
CA ASN A 495 30.45 -22.01 24.83
C ASN A 495 29.18 -21.17 25.00
N VAL A 496 28.91 -20.25 24.06
CA VAL A 496 27.71 -19.40 24.08
C VAL A 496 26.43 -20.21 23.87
N MET A 497 26.43 -21.22 22.99
CA MET A 497 25.27 -22.10 22.82
C MET A 497 24.94 -22.87 24.11
N ARG A 498 25.96 -23.28 24.87
CA ARG A 498 25.78 -23.88 26.20
C ARG A 498 25.29 -22.88 27.24
N GLN A 499 25.70 -21.62 27.17
CA GLN A 499 25.22 -20.55 28.05
C GLN A 499 23.74 -20.26 27.77
N ILE A 500 23.35 -20.13 26.51
CA ILE A 500 21.93 -19.98 26.11
C ILE A 500 21.11 -21.21 26.56
N ASP A 501 21.63 -22.42 26.39
CA ASP A 501 20.97 -23.65 26.84
C ASP A 501 20.72 -23.64 28.36
N ARG A 502 21.73 -23.26 29.16
CA ARG A 502 21.59 -23.11 30.62
C ARG A 502 20.61 -22.01 31.00
N LEU A 503 20.66 -20.85 30.34
CA LEU A 503 19.77 -19.73 30.60
C LEU A 503 18.32 -20.11 30.33
N LEU A 504 18.04 -20.75 29.20
CA LEU A 504 16.71 -21.22 28.86
C LEU A 504 16.26 -22.34 29.81
N LEU A 505 17.15 -23.26 30.21
CA LEU A 505 16.81 -24.34 31.15
C LEU A 505 16.39 -23.77 32.52
N ASN A 506 17.16 -22.84 33.06
CA ASN A 506 16.99 -22.35 34.43
C ASN A 506 15.91 -21.26 34.57
N ASN A 507 15.53 -20.60 33.49
CA ASN A 507 14.54 -19.53 33.53
C ASN A 507 13.12 -20.06 33.24
N GLU A 508 12.28 -20.09 34.28
CA GLU A 508 10.88 -20.54 34.21
C GLU A 508 9.86 -19.42 33.98
N SER A 509 10.32 -18.19 33.69
CA SER A 509 9.41 -17.07 33.45
C SER A 509 8.48 -17.32 32.26
N LYS A 510 7.30 -16.68 32.27
CA LYS A 510 6.35 -16.71 31.14
C LYS A 510 6.97 -16.14 29.85
N VAL A 511 7.86 -15.15 30.00
CA VAL A 511 8.63 -14.57 28.89
C VAL A 511 9.56 -15.62 28.29
N CYS A 512 10.38 -16.27 29.12
CA CYS A 512 11.27 -17.34 28.68
C CYS A 512 10.49 -18.50 28.02
N SER A 513 9.35 -18.89 28.58
CA SER A 513 8.46 -19.91 27.99
C SER A 513 7.97 -19.51 26.60
N SER A 514 7.64 -18.23 26.39
CA SER A 514 7.24 -17.70 25.09
C SER A 514 8.40 -17.70 24.08
N VAL A 515 9.61 -17.37 24.53
CA VAL A 515 10.84 -17.43 23.73
C VAL A 515 11.14 -18.88 23.30
N LYS A 516 11.05 -19.85 24.22
CA LYS A 516 11.19 -21.29 23.91
C LYS A 516 10.23 -21.74 22.79
N ILE A 517 8.95 -21.36 22.89
CA ILE A 517 7.94 -21.68 21.86
C ILE A 517 8.27 -20.99 20.54
N PHE A 518 8.70 -19.73 20.59
CA PHE A 518 9.11 -18.99 19.40
C PHE A 518 10.31 -19.65 18.70
N ILE A 519 11.32 -20.10 19.46
CA ILE A 519 12.48 -20.86 18.93
C ILE A 519 12.00 -22.11 18.17
N ILE A 520 11.14 -22.93 18.79
CA ILE A 520 10.58 -24.13 18.15
C ILE A 520 9.84 -23.79 16.86
N LYS A 521 9.02 -22.73 16.89
CA LYS A 521 8.27 -22.27 15.72
C LYS A 521 9.20 -21.83 14.59
N GLN A 522 10.26 -21.07 14.89
CA GLN A 522 11.21 -20.60 13.88
C GLN A 522 12.03 -21.75 13.30
N MET A 523 12.43 -22.73 14.11
CA MET A 523 13.10 -23.94 13.62
C MET A 523 12.26 -24.72 12.61
N ILE A 524 10.99 -24.96 12.93
CA ILE A 524 10.02 -25.59 12.01
C ILE A 524 9.89 -24.80 10.70
N TYR A 525 9.72 -23.48 10.84
CA TYR A 525 9.50 -22.58 9.70
C TYR A 525 10.72 -22.50 8.78
N PHE A 526 11.93 -22.32 9.33
CA PHE A 526 13.13 -22.14 8.53
C PHE A 526 13.56 -23.38 7.76
N HIS A 527 13.32 -24.55 8.34
CA HIS A 527 13.76 -25.80 7.75
C HIS A 527 12.64 -26.50 6.98
N ASN A 528 11.44 -25.92 6.92
CA ASN A 528 10.25 -26.54 6.33
C ASN A 528 10.03 -27.96 6.86
N MET A 529 10.21 -28.15 8.17
CA MET A 529 10.14 -29.45 8.84
C MET A 529 8.90 -29.53 9.71
N SER A 530 8.29 -30.70 9.78
CA SER A 530 7.29 -31.04 10.79
C SER A 530 7.90 -31.09 12.20
N LEU A 531 7.05 -31.05 13.22
CA LEU A 531 7.50 -31.22 14.61
C LEU A 531 8.18 -32.58 14.85
N GLU A 532 7.73 -33.63 14.15
CA GLU A 532 8.33 -34.98 14.25
C GLU A 532 9.73 -35.05 13.62
N GLU A 533 9.91 -34.44 12.45
CA GLU A 533 11.23 -34.34 11.80
C GLU A 533 12.20 -33.51 12.65
N LEU A 534 11.71 -32.44 13.28
CA LEU A 534 12.51 -31.64 14.21
C LEU A 534 12.95 -32.48 15.42
N LYS A 535 12.05 -33.28 16.02
CA LYS A 535 12.39 -34.19 17.13
C LYS A 535 13.48 -35.17 16.73
N GLN A 536 13.38 -35.79 15.55
CA GLN A 536 14.40 -36.72 15.05
C GLN A 536 15.74 -36.01 14.86
N THR A 537 15.73 -34.81 14.27
CA THR A 537 16.93 -33.99 14.04
C THR A 537 17.63 -33.59 15.34
N LEU A 538 16.85 -33.29 16.39
CA LEU A 538 17.36 -32.88 17.70
C LEU A 538 17.62 -34.05 18.66
N SER A 539 17.13 -35.26 18.37
CA SER A 539 17.28 -36.45 19.23
C SER A 539 18.75 -36.77 19.54
N ASN A 540 19.63 -36.55 18.56
CA ASN A 540 21.07 -36.79 18.66
C ASN A 540 21.85 -35.57 19.19
N ARG A 541 21.18 -34.42 19.43
CA ARG A 541 21.82 -33.21 19.96
C ARG A 541 21.66 -33.11 21.48
N ASN A 542 22.72 -32.70 22.17
CA ASN A 542 22.69 -32.56 23.62
C ASN A 542 22.24 -31.15 24.05
N ILE A 543 20.96 -30.83 23.85
CA ILE A 543 20.34 -29.56 24.27
C ILE A 543 19.41 -29.84 25.45
N ALA A 544 19.72 -29.30 26.63
CA ALA A 544 19.05 -29.65 27.87
C ALA A 544 17.63 -29.08 27.99
N TRP A 545 17.40 -27.81 27.60
CA TRP A 545 16.09 -27.18 27.79
C TRP A 545 14.99 -27.74 26.87
N ILE A 546 15.36 -28.23 25.69
CA ILE A 546 14.40 -28.71 24.68
C ILE A 546 14.05 -30.19 24.89
N LYS A 547 14.98 -30.99 25.42
CA LYS A 547 14.79 -32.43 25.68
C LYS A 547 13.52 -32.75 26.47
N PRO A 548 13.20 -32.08 27.59
CA PRO A 548 11.94 -32.31 28.32
C PRO A 548 10.70 -32.07 27.44
N ILE A 549 10.71 -31.06 26.58
CA ILE A 549 9.59 -30.74 25.69
C ILE A 549 9.42 -31.82 24.61
N LEU A 550 10.54 -32.34 24.09
CA LEU A 550 10.53 -33.41 23.08
C LEU A 550 10.19 -34.79 23.67
N LEU A 551 10.60 -35.07 24.92
CA LEU A 551 10.42 -36.36 25.62
C LEU A 551 9.12 -36.44 26.44
N GLN A 552 8.47 -35.31 26.76
CA GLN A 552 7.21 -35.31 27.51
C GLN A 552 6.10 -36.08 26.80
N GLN A 553 6.12 -36.21 25.47
CA GLN A 553 5.08 -36.98 24.77
C GLN A 553 5.21 -38.49 24.98
N SER A 554 6.42 -39.04 25.10
CA SER A 554 6.60 -40.49 25.33
C SER A 554 6.08 -40.96 26.69
N ASN A 555 6.11 -40.12 27.73
CA ASN A 555 5.64 -40.49 29.07
C ASN A 555 4.17 -40.07 29.35
N ILE A 556 3.59 -39.19 28.53
CA ILE A 556 2.16 -38.84 28.63
C ILE A 556 1.28 -39.94 28.01
N HIS A 557 1.78 -40.66 26.99
CA HIS A 557 1.07 -41.80 26.40
C HIS A 557 0.82 -42.97 27.37
N GLU A 558 1.53 -43.04 28.51
CA GLU A 558 1.29 -44.07 29.53
C GLU A 558 0.30 -43.63 30.64
N LYS A 559 -0.07 -42.34 30.73
CA LYS A 559 -0.92 -41.84 31.83
C LYS A 559 -2.16 -41.05 31.44
N GLU A 560 -2.31 -40.59 30.19
CA GLU A 560 -3.60 -40.09 29.69
C GLU A 560 -3.89 -40.61 28.28
N PRO A 561 -5.06 -41.24 28.03
CA PRO A 561 -5.35 -41.93 26.77
C PRO A 561 -5.74 -40.99 25.61
N ASN A 562 -5.36 -39.71 25.63
CA ASN A 562 -5.92 -38.70 24.71
C ASN A 562 -4.93 -38.26 23.64
N ASN A 563 -5.06 -38.81 22.43
CA ASN A 563 -4.33 -38.35 21.24
C ASN A 563 -5.06 -37.21 20.48
N PHE A 564 -6.20 -36.71 20.98
CA PHE A 564 -7.02 -35.72 20.26
C PHE A 564 -7.19 -34.37 20.98
N ILE A 565 -7.01 -33.27 20.23
CA ILE A 565 -7.17 -31.86 20.63
C ILE A 565 -8.66 -31.53 20.86
N LEU A 566 -8.96 -30.90 21.99
CA LEU A 566 -10.28 -30.35 22.28
C LEU A 566 -10.48 -28.96 21.65
N PRO A 567 -11.69 -28.61 21.19
CA PRO A 567 -11.97 -27.28 20.69
C PRO A 567 -11.73 -26.21 21.79
N THR A 568 -10.94 -25.20 21.44
CA THR A 568 -10.64 -24.06 22.31
C THR A 568 -11.63 -22.92 22.08
N PRO A 569 -11.99 -22.15 23.12
CA PRO A 569 -12.83 -20.97 22.93
C PRO A 569 -12.16 -19.95 22.00
N LEU A 570 -12.99 -19.14 21.33
CA LEU A 570 -12.50 -17.97 20.60
C LEU A 570 -11.76 -17.05 21.59
N PHE A 571 -10.71 -16.38 21.11
CA PHE A 571 -9.85 -15.57 21.97
C PHE A 571 -10.64 -14.54 22.79
N GLU A 572 -11.63 -13.92 22.16
CA GLU A 572 -12.53 -12.93 22.77
C GLU A 572 -13.48 -13.52 23.82
N CYS A 573 -13.74 -14.84 23.78
CA CYS A 573 -14.68 -15.53 24.68
C CYS A 573 -13.97 -16.35 25.79
N LYS A 574 -12.66 -16.17 25.97
CA LYS A 574 -11.86 -17.00 26.89
C LYS A 574 -12.30 -16.84 28.34
N ASN A 575 -12.63 -15.62 28.76
CA ASN A 575 -12.99 -15.33 30.15
C ASN A 575 -14.36 -15.93 30.49
N GLU A 576 -15.30 -15.82 29.56
CA GLU A 576 -16.65 -16.37 29.62
C GLU A 576 -16.58 -17.90 29.71
N TYR A 577 -15.74 -18.54 28.90
CA TYR A 577 -15.52 -19.99 28.99
C TYR A 577 -14.94 -20.42 30.34
N ILE A 578 -13.94 -19.70 30.88
CA ILE A 578 -13.37 -20.00 32.20
C ILE A 578 -14.45 -19.89 33.27
N HIS A 579 -15.29 -18.86 33.19
CA HIS A 579 -16.40 -18.66 34.12
C HIS A 579 -17.42 -19.81 34.07
N VAL A 580 -17.86 -20.19 32.87
CA VAL A 580 -18.77 -21.33 32.65
C VAL A 580 -18.16 -22.63 33.18
N ASP A 581 -16.89 -22.91 32.85
CA ASP A 581 -16.20 -24.15 33.27
C ASP A 581 -16.05 -24.25 34.80
N GLN A 582 -15.78 -23.13 35.47
CA GLN A 582 -15.73 -23.08 36.93
C GLN A 582 -17.10 -23.35 37.56
N LEU A 583 -18.17 -22.75 37.02
CA LEU A 583 -19.53 -22.98 37.51
C LEU A 583 -19.93 -24.45 37.36
N PHE A 584 -19.73 -25.07 36.20
CA PHE A 584 -20.06 -26.49 36.02
C PHE A 584 -19.20 -27.44 36.86
N LYS A 585 -17.98 -27.05 37.27
CA LYS A 585 -17.14 -27.85 38.18
C LYS A 585 -17.53 -27.73 39.65
N GLN A 586 -18.17 -26.62 40.05
CA GLN A 586 -18.38 -26.27 41.45
C GLN A 586 -19.85 -26.06 41.83
N PHE A 587 -20.80 -26.19 40.89
CA PHE A 587 -22.20 -25.93 41.19
C PHE A 587 -22.74 -26.90 42.25
N LYS A 588 -23.41 -26.34 43.25
CA LYS A 588 -24.11 -27.08 44.31
C LYS A 588 -25.63 -26.94 44.19
N GLU A 589 -26.10 -25.88 43.53
CA GLU A 589 -27.52 -25.54 43.40
C GLU A 589 -27.87 -25.25 41.94
N VAL A 590 -29.01 -25.80 41.49
CA VAL A 590 -29.52 -25.65 40.11
C VAL A 590 -29.84 -24.19 39.78
N ASN A 591 -30.24 -23.39 40.78
CA ASN A 591 -30.51 -21.95 40.63
C ASN A 591 -29.32 -21.17 40.05
N GLN A 592 -28.08 -21.58 40.31
CA GLN A 592 -26.89 -20.95 39.75
C GLN A 592 -26.78 -21.17 38.24
N LEU A 593 -27.12 -22.37 37.77
CA LEU A 593 -27.17 -22.71 36.35
C LEU A 593 -28.34 -22.01 35.65
N GLU A 594 -29.49 -21.87 36.31
CA GLU A 594 -30.62 -21.11 35.76
C GLU A 594 -30.26 -19.64 35.52
N ASN A 595 -29.55 -19.01 36.46
CA ASN A 595 -29.08 -17.64 36.30
C ASN A 595 -28.06 -17.50 35.17
N LEU A 596 -27.14 -18.47 35.05
CA LEU A 596 -26.18 -18.52 33.94
C LEU A 596 -26.91 -18.64 32.58
N ILE A 597 -27.92 -19.51 32.49
CA ILE A 597 -28.74 -19.67 31.28
C ILE A 597 -29.44 -18.36 30.94
N LYS A 598 -30.08 -17.69 31.91
CA LYS A 598 -30.73 -16.37 31.67
C LYS A 598 -29.74 -15.34 31.12
N ASN A 599 -28.52 -15.28 31.66
CA ASN A 599 -27.49 -14.35 31.18
C ASN A 599 -27.03 -14.64 29.75
N CYS A 600 -27.11 -15.90 29.29
CA CYS A 600 -26.80 -16.26 27.90
C CYS A 600 -27.80 -15.66 26.89
N GLN A 601 -28.96 -15.15 27.33
CA GLN A 601 -29.95 -14.57 26.42
C GLN A 601 -29.48 -13.26 25.78
N THR A 602 -28.71 -12.46 26.53
CA THR A 602 -28.21 -11.13 26.15
C THR A 602 -26.75 -11.17 25.69
N ASP A 603 -25.94 -12.10 26.20
CA ASP A 603 -24.52 -12.21 25.87
C ASP A 603 -24.23 -13.42 24.96
N LYS A 604 -23.88 -13.12 23.70
CA LYS A 604 -23.53 -14.13 22.68
C LYS A 604 -22.22 -14.86 22.99
N SER A 605 -21.24 -14.19 23.58
CA SER A 605 -19.95 -14.79 23.96
C SER A 605 -20.13 -15.80 25.09
N LEU A 606 -21.00 -15.46 26.04
CA LEU A 606 -21.39 -16.36 27.12
C LEU A 606 -22.22 -17.55 26.59
N ALA A 607 -23.19 -17.31 25.70
CA ALA A 607 -23.97 -18.36 25.05
C ALA A 607 -23.09 -19.36 24.27
N TYR A 608 -22.12 -18.86 23.49
CA TYR A 608 -21.16 -19.70 22.77
C TYR A 608 -20.31 -20.52 23.75
N SER A 609 -19.78 -19.89 24.79
CA SER A 609 -18.97 -20.54 25.81
C SER A 609 -19.74 -21.63 26.55
N PHE A 610 -21.04 -21.40 26.80
CA PHE A 610 -21.96 -22.38 27.37
C PHE A 610 -22.10 -23.62 26.48
N TYR A 611 -22.39 -23.45 25.18
CA TYR A 611 -22.44 -24.59 24.25
C TYR A 611 -21.10 -25.32 24.11
N LEU A 612 -20.01 -24.57 24.01
CA LEU A 612 -18.67 -25.15 23.86
C LEU A 612 -18.30 -26.05 25.05
N TRP A 613 -18.75 -25.69 26.25
CA TRP A 613 -18.58 -26.55 27.43
C TRP A 613 -19.24 -27.92 27.22
N PHE A 614 -20.48 -27.98 26.72
CA PHE A 614 -21.16 -29.25 26.41
C PHE A 614 -20.47 -30.03 25.29
N VAL A 615 -19.94 -29.34 24.27
CA VAL A 615 -19.15 -29.99 23.19
C VAL A 615 -17.90 -30.66 23.77
N ARG A 616 -17.21 -30.01 24.71
CA ARG A 616 -16.06 -30.59 25.39
C ARG A 616 -16.47 -31.73 26.34
N TYR A 617 -17.56 -31.57 27.08
CA TYR A 617 -18.10 -32.60 27.97
C TYR A 617 -18.46 -33.89 27.23
N TYR A 618 -19.07 -33.76 26.05
CA TYR A 618 -19.44 -34.86 25.17
C TYR A 618 -18.25 -35.79 24.80
N THR A 619 -17.02 -35.28 24.76
CA THR A 619 -15.83 -36.12 24.48
C THR A 619 -15.59 -37.24 25.49
N ARG A 620 -16.18 -37.17 26.68
CA ARG A 620 -16.11 -38.24 27.69
C ARG A 620 -16.52 -39.61 27.14
N PHE A 621 -17.48 -39.63 26.19
CA PHE A 621 -18.00 -40.86 25.57
C PHE A 621 -16.97 -41.63 24.74
N HIS A 622 -15.89 -40.95 24.32
CA HIS A 622 -14.74 -41.60 23.72
C HIS A 622 -13.60 -41.82 24.72
N ARG A 623 -13.35 -40.86 25.62
CA ARG A 623 -12.21 -40.89 26.57
C ARG A 623 -12.28 -42.04 27.57
N ILE A 624 -13.48 -42.42 27.99
CA ILE A 624 -13.69 -43.44 29.03
C ILE A 624 -14.39 -44.62 28.37
N LYS A 625 -13.69 -45.76 28.26
CA LYS A 625 -14.27 -47.00 27.73
C LYS A 625 -15.50 -47.39 28.54
N ASN A 626 -16.61 -47.66 27.85
CA ASN A 626 -17.90 -48.06 28.43
C ASN A 626 -18.53 -47.04 29.40
N ILE A 627 -18.28 -45.73 29.21
CA ILE A 627 -18.99 -44.72 30.01
C ILE A 627 -20.49 -44.72 29.72
N SER A 628 -21.29 -44.85 30.77
CA SER A 628 -22.74 -44.74 30.68
C SER A 628 -23.17 -43.27 30.63
N ILE A 629 -24.35 -43.02 30.07
CA ILE A 629 -25.00 -41.71 30.16
C ILE A 629 -25.20 -41.36 31.64
N ASP A 630 -24.82 -40.15 32.02
CA ASP A 630 -25.12 -39.61 33.35
C ASP A 630 -26.61 -39.29 33.44
N ILE A 631 -27.39 -40.26 33.91
CA ILE A 631 -28.86 -40.18 33.97
C ILE A 631 -29.29 -39.01 34.87
N SER A 632 -28.61 -38.78 36.00
CA SER A 632 -28.90 -37.66 36.90
C SER A 632 -28.72 -36.31 36.22
N PHE A 633 -27.61 -36.13 35.50
CA PHE A 633 -27.33 -34.88 34.80
C PHE A 633 -28.27 -34.66 33.63
N VAL A 634 -28.63 -35.72 32.90
CA VAL A 634 -29.63 -35.65 31.83
C VAL A 634 -31.01 -35.29 32.39
N GLN A 635 -31.44 -35.91 33.49
CA GLN A 635 -32.71 -35.59 34.15
C GLN A 635 -32.75 -34.14 34.65
N MET A 636 -31.65 -33.59 35.15
CA MET A 636 -31.56 -32.17 35.50
C MET A 636 -31.81 -31.28 34.27
N ILE A 637 -31.20 -31.60 33.13
CA ILE A 637 -31.38 -30.87 31.87
C ILE A 637 -32.82 -31.02 31.32
N GLU A 638 -33.40 -32.22 31.41
CA GLU A 638 -34.74 -32.52 30.88
C GLU A 638 -35.89 -32.04 31.75
N ASN A 639 -35.76 -32.10 33.08
CA ASN A 639 -36.87 -31.86 33.99
C ASN A 639 -36.77 -30.52 34.73
N GLN A 640 -35.55 -30.06 35.06
CA GLN A 640 -35.35 -28.85 35.88
C GLN A 640 -34.98 -27.64 35.03
N LEU A 641 -34.10 -27.80 34.04
CA LEU A 641 -33.59 -26.68 33.24
C LEU A 641 -34.29 -26.52 31.88
N GLN A 642 -35.22 -27.41 31.51
CA GLN A 642 -35.81 -27.45 30.17
C GLN A 642 -36.49 -26.14 29.78
N GLN A 643 -37.32 -25.55 30.64
CA GLN A 643 -38.06 -24.32 30.32
C GLN A 643 -37.10 -23.13 30.09
N GLN A 644 -36.09 -22.99 30.94
CA GLN A 644 -35.07 -21.95 30.85
C GLN A 644 -34.21 -22.15 29.59
N LEU A 645 -33.78 -23.38 29.30
CA LEU A 645 -33.00 -23.69 28.10
C LEU A 645 -33.80 -23.42 26.82
N ILE A 646 -35.06 -23.83 26.74
CA ILE A 646 -35.90 -23.55 25.55
C ILE A 646 -36.15 -22.06 25.39
N SER A 647 -36.37 -21.32 26.48
CA SER A 647 -36.62 -19.88 26.39
C SER A 647 -35.38 -19.08 25.98
N THR A 648 -34.18 -19.47 26.40
CA THR A 648 -32.94 -18.79 26.04
C THR A 648 -32.36 -19.23 24.69
N PHE A 649 -32.33 -20.54 24.45
CA PHE A 649 -31.60 -21.18 23.35
C PHE A 649 -32.50 -21.73 22.24
N GLU A 650 -33.81 -21.49 22.36
CA GLU A 650 -34.84 -22.09 21.51
C GLU A 650 -34.87 -23.63 21.63
N LEU A 651 -35.89 -24.25 21.03
CA LEU A 651 -36.02 -25.70 21.03
C LEU A 651 -34.79 -26.39 20.40
N ILE A 652 -34.19 -25.76 19.40
CA ILE A 652 -33.06 -26.29 18.64
C ILE A 652 -31.80 -26.34 19.51
N GLY A 653 -31.50 -25.26 20.23
CA GLY A 653 -30.35 -25.20 21.11
C GLY A 653 -30.47 -26.14 22.31
N TYR A 654 -31.68 -26.26 22.87
CA TYR A 654 -31.98 -27.25 23.91
C TYR A 654 -31.74 -28.69 23.42
N GLN A 655 -32.25 -29.05 22.23
CA GLN A 655 -32.04 -30.38 21.66
C GLN A 655 -30.55 -30.68 21.41
N PHE A 656 -29.79 -29.69 20.94
CA PHE A 656 -28.34 -29.83 20.73
C PHE A 656 -27.61 -30.19 22.04
N ILE A 657 -27.89 -29.46 23.12
CA ILE A 657 -27.33 -29.74 24.46
C ILE A 657 -27.69 -31.14 24.92
N LEU A 658 -28.96 -31.53 24.78
CA LEU A 658 -29.45 -32.82 25.22
C LEU A 658 -28.76 -33.98 24.48
N GLN A 659 -28.55 -33.85 23.18
CA GLN A 659 -27.88 -34.87 22.37
C GLN A 659 -26.40 -35.01 22.73
N LEU A 660 -25.70 -33.90 23.01
CA LEU A 660 -24.33 -33.91 23.53
C LEU A 660 -24.24 -34.66 24.88
N CYS A 661 -25.24 -34.52 25.75
CA CYS A 661 -25.30 -35.24 27.01
C CYS A 661 -25.59 -36.75 26.86
N LYS A 662 -26.25 -37.16 25.77
CA LYS A 662 -26.72 -38.54 25.50
C LYS A 662 -25.85 -39.34 24.52
N ASN A 663 -24.78 -38.75 24.00
CA ASN A 663 -23.90 -39.33 22.97
C ASN A 663 -24.57 -39.54 21.60
N PHE A 664 -25.66 -38.84 21.31
CA PHE A 664 -26.46 -39.02 20.10
C PHE A 664 -26.99 -40.46 19.89
N ASP A 665 -27.91 -40.61 18.94
CA ASP A 665 -28.45 -41.93 18.57
C ASP A 665 -27.40 -42.78 17.82
N ASN A 666 -27.56 -44.10 17.86
CA ASN A 666 -26.62 -45.07 17.26
C ASN A 666 -26.39 -44.90 15.74
N GLN A 667 -27.29 -44.19 15.07
CA GLN A 667 -27.26 -43.93 13.62
C GLN A 667 -26.72 -42.52 13.29
N SER A 668 -26.48 -41.67 14.30
CA SER A 668 -25.98 -40.33 14.11
C SER A 668 -24.51 -40.33 13.70
N TYR A 669 -24.15 -39.46 12.75
CA TYR A 669 -22.75 -39.17 12.44
C TYR A 669 -21.97 -38.72 13.69
N PHE A 670 -22.64 -38.03 14.62
CA PHE A 670 -22.07 -37.54 15.88
C PHE A 670 -22.17 -38.55 17.03
N GLN A 671 -22.43 -39.84 16.80
CA GLN A 671 -22.21 -40.79 17.89
C GLN A 671 -20.71 -41.00 18.11
N LEU A 672 -20.20 -40.89 19.35
CA LEU A 672 -18.83 -41.34 19.64
C LEU A 672 -18.83 -42.82 20.01
N LYS A 673 -17.86 -43.55 19.44
CA LYS A 673 -17.55 -44.94 19.80
C LYS A 673 -16.10 -45.03 20.27
N ALA A 674 -15.82 -46.02 21.12
CA ALA A 674 -14.51 -46.19 21.74
C ALA A 674 -13.41 -46.60 20.74
N ASP A 675 -13.78 -47.09 19.56
CA ASP A 675 -12.91 -47.55 18.48
C ASP A 675 -12.69 -46.52 17.36
N MET A 676 -13.23 -45.30 17.51
CA MET A 676 -13.02 -44.22 16.53
C MET A 676 -11.57 -43.73 16.52
N THR A 677 -11.08 -43.35 15.33
CA THR A 677 -9.77 -42.72 15.18
C THR A 677 -9.78 -41.26 15.66
N ASP A 678 -8.62 -40.74 16.08
CA ASP A 678 -8.50 -39.35 16.55
C ASP A 678 -8.94 -38.32 15.50
N ASN A 679 -8.60 -38.56 14.23
CA ASN A 679 -8.97 -37.68 13.12
C ASN A 679 -10.50 -37.61 12.94
N ASP A 680 -11.16 -38.76 13.06
CA ASP A 680 -12.61 -38.87 13.00
C ASP A 680 -13.29 -38.07 14.11
N ILE A 681 -12.69 -38.04 15.29
CA ILE A 681 -13.19 -37.29 16.45
C ILE A 681 -12.94 -35.80 16.25
N HIS A 682 -11.76 -35.40 15.74
CA HIS A 682 -11.45 -34.00 15.42
C HIS A 682 -12.46 -33.40 14.47
N ILE A 683 -12.76 -34.09 13.36
CA ILE A 683 -13.71 -33.59 12.36
C ILE A 683 -15.09 -33.37 12.99
N ARG A 684 -15.55 -34.32 13.82
CA ARG A 684 -16.81 -34.19 14.56
C ARG A 684 -16.80 -33.02 15.53
N LEU A 685 -15.72 -32.84 16.30
CA LEU A 685 -15.60 -31.74 17.25
C LEU A 685 -15.53 -30.37 16.59
N VAL A 686 -14.85 -30.26 15.44
CA VAL A 686 -14.83 -29.04 14.63
C VAL A 686 -16.25 -28.70 14.17
N ALA A 687 -16.98 -29.68 13.63
CA ALA A 687 -18.36 -29.49 13.22
C ALA A 687 -19.26 -29.05 14.39
N LEU A 688 -19.20 -29.74 15.53
CA LEU A 688 -19.97 -29.36 16.74
C LEU A 688 -19.61 -27.97 17.26
N ASN A 689 -18.35 -27.55 17.15
CA ASN A 689 -17.92 -26.20 17.55
C ASN A 689 -18.48 -25.12 16.61
N ILE A 690 -18.50 -25.38 15.30
CA ILE A 690 -19.17 -24.51 14.33
C ILE A 690 -20.67 -24.41 14.66
N PHE A 691 -21.31 -25.50 15.10
CA PHE A 691 -22.72 -25.49 15.47
C PHE A 691 -22.96 -24.64 16.73
N ALA A 692 -22.10 -24.80 17.75
CA ALA A 692 -22.14 -23.99 18.96
C ALA A 692 -22.06 -22.48 18.64
N LEU A 693 -21.15 -22.08 17.74
CA LEU A 693 -21.01 -20.69 17.30
C LEU A 693 -22.24 -20.19 16.53
N TYR A 694 -22.78 -21.02 15.64
CA TYR A 694 -23.96 -20.68 14.84
C TYR A 694 -25.21 -20.50 15.73
N LEU A 695 -25.43 -21.41 16.68
CA LEU A 695 -26.55 -21.33 17.62
C LEU A 695 -26.43 -20.11 18.54
N ALA A 696 -25.25 -19.84 19.08
CA ALA A 696 -25.02 -18.69 19.95
C ALA A 696 -25.22 -17.33 19.26
N SER A 697 -24.92 -17.25 17.95
CA SER A 697 -25.07 -16.01 17.19
C SER A 697 -26.52 -15.65 16.84
N LYS A 698 -27.49 -16.55 17.10
CA LYS A 698 -28.92 -16.41 16.78
C LYS A 698 -29.18 -16.06 15.30
N CYS A 699 -28.37 -16.60 14.38
CA CYS A 699 -28.56 -16.45 12.92
C CYS A 699 -29.83 -17.14 12.36
N ALA A 700 -30.81 -17.49 13.21
CA ALA A 700 -32.01 -18.24 12.87
C ALA A 700 -33.12 -17.44 12.17
N ILE A 701 -32.97 -16.11 12.00
CA ILE A 701 -34.03 -15.29 11.39
C ILE A 701 -34.10 -15.50 9.86
N ASN A 702 -32.99 -15.88 9.21
CA ASN A 702 -32.99 -16.28 7.79
C ASN A 702 -32.41 -17.69 7.65
N SER A 703 -33.10 -18.55 6.90
CA SER A 703 -32.64 -19.90 6.55
C SER A 703 -31.34 -19.83 5.72
N THR A 704 -30.19 -19.82 6.38
CA THR A 704 -28.90 -19.97 5.70
C THR A 704 -28.78 -21.39 5.12
N TYR A 705 -28.01 -21.56 4.05
CA TYR A 705 -27.70 -22.87 3.48
C TYR A 705 -27.13 -23.83 4.54
N ILE A 706 -26.30 -23.32 5.45
CA ILE A 706 -25.79 -24.05 6.61
C ILE A 706 -26.94 -24.59 7.47
N ASN A 707 -27.94 -23.77 7.82
CA ASN A 707 -29.13 -24.23 8.56
C ASN A 707 -29.82 -25.43 7.89
N SER A 708 -29.89 -25.46 6.56
CA SER A 708 -30.48 -26.58 5.80
C SER A 708 -29.64 -27.84 5.68
N LEU A 709 -28.34 -27.76 6.00
CA LEU A 709 -27.40 -28.89 6.13
C LEU A 709 -27.39 -29.43 7.56
N LEU A 710 -27.65 -28.56 8.53
CA LEU A 710 -27.65 -28.88 9.96
C LEU A 710 -28.94 -29.54 10.39
N PHE A 711 -30.07 -29.13 9.81
CA PHE A 711 -31.40 -29.51 10.27
C PHE A 711 -32.34 -29.86 9.10
N ASP A 712 -33.26 -30.77 9.36
CA ASP A 712 -34.32 -31.15 8.41
C ASP A 712 -35.34 -30.02 8.19
N GLY A 713 -36.31 -30.26 7.30
CA GLY A 713 -37.37 -29.28 7.00
C GLY A 713 -38.22 -28.85 8.22
N ASN A 714 -38.17 -29.61 9.32
CA ASN A 714 -38.86 -29.35 10.57
C ASN A 714 -37.95 -28.73 11.64
N ARG A 715 -36.74 -28.29 11.27
CA ARG A 715 -35.71 -27.75 12.17
C ARG A 715 -35.26 -28.75 13.25
N LYS A 716 -35.34 -30.06 12.98
CA LYS A 716 -34.82 -31.12 13.86
C LYS A 716 -33.50 -31.64 13.32
N MET A 717 -32.63 -32.15 14.20
CA MET A 717 -31.43 -32.86 13.75
C MET A 717 -31.86 -34.14 13.01
N PRO A 718 -31.37 -34.37 11.79
CA PRO A 718 -31.62 -35.61 11.05
C PRO A 718 -31.11 -36.82 11.83
N LYS A 719 -31.90 -37.90 11.81
CA LYS A 719 -31.50 -39.19 12.38
C LYS A 719 -30.37 -39.83 11.59
N ASP A 720 -30.37 -39.64 10.27
CA ASP A 720 -29.31 -40.06 9.36
C ASP A 720 -28.81 -38.83 8.59
N TYR A 721 -27.65 -38.31 9.02
CA TYR A 721 -27.01 -37.17 8.37
C TYR A 721 -26.49 -37.51 6.98
N ALA A 722 -26.08 -38.75 6.70
CA ALA A 722 -25.62 -39.13 5.37
C ALA A 722 -26.79 -39.05 4.37
N GLN A 723 -27.95 -39.62 4.72
CA GLN A 723 -29.16 -39.51 3.91
C GLN A 723 -29.64 -38.05 3.79
N HIS A 724 -29.64 -37.31 4.89
CA HIS A 724 -30.04 -35.90 4.88
C HIS A 724 -29.17 -35.05 3.95
N LEU A 725 -27.84 -35.19 4.05
CA LEU A 725 -26.89 -34.48 3.20
C LEU A 725 -27.01 -34.92 1.73
N MET A 726 -27.28 -36.21 1.47
CA MET A 726 -27.59 -36.71 0.12
C MET A 726 -28.84 -36.04 -0.48
N THR A 727 -29.89 -35.82 0.32
CA THR A 727 -31.10 -35.12 -0.14
C THR A 727 -30.92 -33.61 -0.37
N ARG A 728 -29.77 -33.04 0.03
CA ARG A 728 -29.51 -31.58 -0.01
C ARG A 728 -28.58 -31.13 -1.15
N CYS A 729 -28.29 -31.98 -2.14
CA CYS A 729 -27.48 -31.65 -3.32
C CYS A 729 -26.16 -30.93 -2.96
N LEU A 730 -25.29 -31.62 -2.22
CA LEU A 730 -23.90 -31.17 -2.02
C LEU A 730 -23.04 -31.55 -3.21
N VAL A 731 -22.84 -30.61 -4.13
CA VAL A 731 -21.91 -30.79 -5.25
C VAL A 731 -20.48 -30.87 -4.69
N GLY A 732 -19.83 -32.02 -4.85
CA GLY A 732 -18.39 -32.21 -4.57
C GLY A 732 -18.02 -33.24 -3.49
N LEU A 733 -18.97 -33.88 -2.80
CA LEU A 733 -18.67 -34.79 -1.67
C LEU A 733 -19.01 -36.27 -1.89
N GLN A 734 -19.51 -36.71 -3.06
CA GLN A 734 -19.67 -38.13 -3.34
C GLN A 734 -18.59 -38.65 -4.29
N PRO A 735 -17.70 -39.58 -3.85
CA PRO A 735 -16.58 -40.00 -4.68
C PRO A 735 -16.97 -40.89 -5.87
N ASN A 736 -18.05 -41.67 -5.84
CA ASN A 736 -18.03 -42.92 -6.63
C ASN A 736 -19.21 -43.31 -7.51
N ASN A 737 -20.23 -42.49 -7.77
CA ASN A 737 -21.25 -42.85 -8.80
C ASN A 737 -22.01 -41.64 -9.34
N ASN A 738 -21.31 -40.78 -10.07
CA ASN A 738 -21.95 -39.61 -10.65
C ASN A 738 -22.36 -39.93 -12.09
N HIS A 739 -23.65 -40.20 -12.33
CA HIS A 739 -24.24 -40.31 -13.68
C HIS A 739 -23.88 -39.09 -14.56
N ILE A 740 -23.63 -37.93 -13.94
CA ILE A 740 -23.17 -36.72 -14.61
C ILE A 740 -21.72 -36.87 -15.08
N VAL A 741 -20.80 -37.44 -14.29
CA VAL A 741 -19.41 -37.68 -14.73
C VAL A 741 -19.37 -38.73 -15.84
N THR A 742 -20.19 -39.77 -15.76
CA THR A 742 -20.32 -40.77 -16.83
C THR A 742 -20.89 -40.17 -18.11
N GLN A 743 -21.91 -39.30 -18.00
CA GLN A 743 -22.44 -38.54 -19.15
C GLN A 743 -21.41 -37.55 -19.70
N MET A 744 -20.63 -36.88 -18.85
CA MET A 744 -19.57 -35.95 -19.25
C MET A 744 -18.44 -36.68 -20.01
N GLN A 745 -18.01 -37.84 -19.51
CA GLN A 745 -17.04 -38.67 -20.22
C GLN A 745 -17.60 -39.15 -21.56
N ARG A 746 -18.89 -39.51 -21.62
CA ARG A 746 -19.55 -39.95 -22.86
C ARG A 746 -19.64 -38.83 -23.90
N VAL A 747 -20.08 -37.64 -23.50
CA VAL A 747 -20.15 -36.44 -24.37
C VAL A 747 -18.76 -36.03 -24.83
N LYS A 748 -17.78 -36.03 -23.94
CA LYS A 748 -16.37 -35.76 -24.29
C LYS A 748 -15.85 -36.76 -25.33
N ASN A 749 -16.11 -38.05 -25.13
CA ASN A 749 -15.67 -39.09 -26.06
C ASN A 749 -16.38 -38.98 -27.42
N GLU A 750 -17.68 -38.66 -27.46
CA GLU A 750 -18.42 -38.43 -28.70
C GLU A 750 -17.90 -37.21 -29.47
N VAL A 751 -17.69 -36.08 -28.79
CA VAL A 751 -17.12 -34.87 -29.41
C VAL A 751 -15.72 -35.16 -29.96
N GLN A 752 -14.89 -35.87 -29.21
CA GLN A 752 -13.55 -36.25 -29.67
C GLN A 752 -13.61 -37.19 -30.89
N GLN A 753 -14.55 -38.15 -30.91
CA GLN A 753 -14.76 -39.02 -32.07
C GLN A 753 -15.21 -38.25 -33.32
N ARG A 754 -16.11 -37.27 -33.16
CA ARG A 754 -16.61 -36.43 -34.26
C ARG A 754 -15.57 -35.43 -34.78
N LEU A 755 -14.70 -34.92 -33.90
CA LEU A 755 -13.53 -34.13 -34.29
C LEU A 755 -12.52 -35.00 -35.06
N ASN A 756 -12.22 -36.21 -34.56
CA ASN A 756 -11.27 -37.13 -35.19
C ASN A 756 -11.75 -37.63 -36.57
N SER A 757 -13.07 -37.77 -36.76
CA SER A 757 -13.69 -38.13 -38.04
C SER A 757 -13.96 -36.93 -38.97
N ARG A 758 -13.59 -35.70 -38.55
CA ARG A 758 -13.80 -34.43 -39.29
C ARG A 758 -15.27 -34.07 -39.58
N GLU A 759 -16.22 -34.64 -38.84
CA GLU A 759 -17.64 -34.28 -38.92
C GLU A 759 -17.92 -32.88 -38.37
N ILE A 760 -17.12 -32.45 -37.38
CA ILE A 760 -17.15 -31.11 -36.78
C ILE A 760 -15.74 -30.49 -36.81
N LEU A 761 -15.65 -29.18 -37.05
CA LEU A 761 -14.40 -28.41 -37.12
C LEU A 761 -14.15 -27.64 -35.82
N GLU A 762 -12.94 -27.69 -35.27
CA GLU A 762 -12.58 -27.24 -33.91
C GLU A 762 -12.66 -25.71 -33.69
N GLN A 763 -13.87 -25.12 -33.62
CA GLN A 763 -14.08 -23.72 -33.21
C GLN A 763 -15.44 -23.50 -32.53
N GLY A 764 -15.45 -22.78 -31.39
CA GLY A 764 -16.65 -22.29 -30.70
C GLY A 764 -16.72 -22.65 -29.21
N LYS A 765 -17.42 -21.80 -28.44
CA LYS A 765 -17.75 -21.97 -27.02
C LYS A 765 -19.26 -22.16 -26.89
N PHE A 766 -19.71 -23.28 -26.35
CA PHE A 766 -21.14 -23.57 -26.20
C PHE A 766 -21.51 -23.78 -24.74
N ILE A 767 -22.67 -23.24 -24.34
CA ILE A 767 -23.25 -23.44 -23.03
C ILE A 767 -24.51 -24.30 -23.21
N TYR A 768 -24.48 -25.52 -22.70
CA TYR A 768 -25.61 -26.46 -22.71
C TYR A 768 -26.26 -26.55 -21.34
N GLN A 769 -27.57 -26.36 -21.27
CA GLN A 769 -28.33 -26.66 -20.06
C GLN A 769 -28.92 -28.07 -20.19
N CYS A 770 -28.68 -28.92 -19.18
CA CYS A 770 -29.06 -30.35 -19.21
C CYS A 770 -30.55 -30.57 -19.53
N SER A 771 -31.40 -29.71 -18.98
CA SER A 771 -32.84 -29.66 -19.27
C SER A 771 -33.40 -28.31 -18.81
N LYS A 772 -34.61 -27.97 -19.24
CA LYS A 772 -35.31 -26.73 -18.83
C LYS A 772 -35.42 -26.54 -17.32
N ASN A 773 -35.42 -27.64 -16.55
CA ASN A 773 -35.60 -27.65 -15.10
C ASN A 773 -34.28 -27.91 -14.33
N CYS A 774 -33.17 -28.07 -15.04
CA CYS A 774 -31.85 -28.30 -14.44
C CYS A 774 -31.07 -26.98 -14.41
N TYR A 775 -30.65 -26.52 -13.23
CA TYR A 775 -29.93 -25.26 -13.07
C TYR A 775 -28.44 -25.32 -13.48
N PHE A 776 -27.94 -26.49 -13.86
CA PHE A 776 -26.57 -26.65 -14.30
C PHE A 776 -26.41 -26.31 -15.79
N MET A 777 -25.48 -25.40 -16.06
CA MET A 777 -25.05 -25.02 -17.40
C MET A 777 -23.65 -25.55 -17.64
N TYR A 778 -23.48 -26.36 -18.67
CA TYR A 778 -22.23 -26.96 -19.08
C TYR A 778 -21.56 -26.11 -20.13
N TYR A 779 -20.35 -25.69 -19.85
CA TYR A 779 -19.54 -24.91 -20.76
C TYR A 779 -18.53 -25.82 -21.43
N PHE A 780 -18.59 -25.92 -22.75
CA PHE A 780 -17.62 -26.67 -23.53
C PHE A 780 -16.85 -25.75 -24.48
N GLU A 781 -15.52 -25.90 -24.46
CA GLU A 781 -14.61 -25.28 -25.42
C GLU A 781 -14.25 -26.31 -26.50
N ASN A 782 -14.01 -25.84 -27.73
CA ASN A 782 -13.55 -26.66 -28.86
C ASN A 782 -14.54 -27.73 -29.35
N CYS A 783 -15.85 -27.59 -29.11
CA CYS A 783 -16.87 -28.57 -29.53
C CYS A 783 -17.32 -28.50 -31.00
N GLY A 784 -16.64 -27.70 -31.79
CA GLY A 784 -16.73 -27.60 -33.23
C GLY A 784 -18.07 -27.27 -33.90
N LYS A 785 -17.99 -26.74 -35.12
CA LYS A 785 -19.14 -26.44 -35.99
C LYS A 785 -19.30 -27.59 -37.01
N PRO A 786 -20.52 -28.03 -37.38
CA PRO A 786 -20.71 -29.03 -38.43
C PRO A 786 -19.99 -28.62 -39.71
N ASN A 787 -19.24 -29.55 -40.32
CA ASN A 787 -18.53 -29.29 -41.55
C ASN A 787 -19.53 -29.18 -42.72
N ALA A 788 -19.80 -27.97 -43.19
CA ALA A 788 -20.84 -27.70 -44.20
C ALA A 788 -20.62 -28.43 -45.54
N HIS A 789 -19.42 -28.99 -45.78
CA HIS A 789 -19.10 -29.77 -46.97
C HIS A 789 -19.59 -31.23 -46.94
N LEU A 790 -20.18 -31.71 -45.84
CA LEU A 790 -20.76 -33.06 -45.74
C LEU A 790 -22.29 -33.10 -45.98
N PHE A 791 -22.92 -31.93 -46.13
CA PHE A 791 -24.34 -31.82 -46.48
C PHE A 791 -24.50 -31.14 -47.85
N HIS A 792 -24.02 -31.83 -48.89
CA HIS A 792 -24.50 -31.67 -50.27
C HIS A 792 -24.62 -33.04 -50.93
#